data_AF-A0A4P5W727-F1
#
_entry.id   AF-A0A4P5W727-F1
#
_cell.length_a   1.000
_cell.length_b   1.000
_cell.length_c   1.000
_cell.angle_alpha   90.00
_cell.angle_beta   90.00
_cell.angle_gamma   90.00
#
_symmetry.space_group_name_H-M   'P 1'
#
loop_
_entity.id
_entity.type
_entity.pdbx_description
1 polymer ?
#
loop_
_entity_poly.entity_id
_entity_poly.type
_entity_poly.pdbx_seq_one_letter_code
_entity_poly.pdbx_strand_id
1 'polypeptide(L)'
;MSELNNSMTQSSLNTATTSAYEKWRLLKDAIMHRAVVAGGLSVIFAIVVIFFYLLYVVYPLFLSANAEQVAQYPIPEESVGKTLFLNIEEQNEIAARFTDNGQVIFFEAKTGKTISQRTVLLPPDTKITSIAQGSPVSEGAVIYGLSNGQAVIVKQQYKVAFVGDKRVIAPSLKYPLGETPLVIDDTGAALEKIAFKVGEGSATIVAKTADKIRLTSLEKEQSLFAEEASLTRTDSFLDMPAANITDILVDKEDRNLFLVSDDGSLSFIDISKKDAPEIKQHLNVVDVGQKITSLSFLNGDLSIMIGDSSGLVSQWSLVKDTFNKPAFQRIRAFKVSDKPVISINTEQRRKGFLTVDIDGGMGIYHSTAERELIKEKISDGAPLSTILSPRANALLLQSNDGKIHFWKVDNEHPEVSIKSMWKKVWYESYAKPTYIWQSSSASNDFEPKYSLTPLVFGTLKAAFYAMLVAIPLSLMGAIYTAYFMSPKMRIYAKPSIEIMGALPTVILGFLAGLWLAPFIEENLAGLFALLLVLPMGVMLFAFGVQCLPETMCQKIPEGWDAAMLIPVIMISGWFAFSISIPLETILFHGTLRDWFKTEFGIGYDQRNALVVGIAMGFAVVPTIFSIAEDAIFSVPKHLTVGSLALGATPWQTMIRVVLLTASPGIFSAIMIGFGRAVGETMIVLMATGNTPVMDLSVFQGMRTLAANIAVEMPESEVDSTHYRVLFLAALVLFMFTFVFNTLAEVVRQRLREKYSSL
;
A
#
# COMPACT_ATOMS: atom_id res chain seq x y z
N MET A 1 -52.69 5.26 65.40
CA MET A 1 -53.62 4.15 65.68
C MET A 1 -54.95 4.32 64.94
N SER A 2 -54.93 4.61 63.62
CA SER A 2 -56.13 4.50 62.75
C SER A 2 -55.84 4.27 61.26
N GLU A 3 -54.64 3.81 60.88
CA GLU A 3 -54.31 3.47 59.47
C GLU A 3 -53.79 2.04 59.29
N LEU A 4 -53.69 1.27 60.38
CA LEU A 4 -53.24 -0.13 60.36
C LEU A 4 -54.38 -1.15 60.20
N ASN A 5 -55.64 -0.70 60.12
CA ASN A 5 -56.83 -1.57 60.02
C ASN A 5 -57.43 -1.64 58.60
N ASN A 6 -56.83 -0.97 57.61
CA ASN A 6 -57.32 -1.02 56.22
C ASN A 6 -56.45 -1.88 55.29
N SER A 7 -55.32 -2.40 55.78
CA SER A 7 -54.39 -3.23 54.99
C SER A 7 -54.67 -4.74 55.09
N MET A 8 -55.50 -5.20 56.02
CA MET A 8 -55.82 -6.63 56.20
C MET A 8 -57.11 -7.10 55.51
N THR A 9 -57.98 -6.20 55.05
CA THR A 9 -59.26 -6.55 54.40
C THR A 9 -59.24 -6.50 52.87
N GLN A 10 -58.15 -6.05 52.25
CA GLN A 10 -57.94 -6.14 50.79
C GLN A 10 -56.93 -7.23 50.37
N SER A 11 -56.25 -7.86 51.33
CA SER A 11 -55.27 -8.92 51.04
C SER A 11 -55.89 -10.33 50.92
N SER A 12 -57.19 -10.50 51.22
CA SER A 12 -57.88 -11.81 51.21
C SER A 12 -58.85 -12.01 50.03
N LEU A 13 -58.79 -11.15 49.01
CA LEU A 13 -59.52 -11.31 47.74
C LEU A 13 -58.57 -11.53 46.54
N ASN A 14 -57.39 -12.09 46.78
CA ASN A 14 -56.59 -12.72 45.75
C ASN A 14 -56.86 -14.23 45.78
N THR A 15 -57.66 -14.76 44.84
CA THR A 15 -57.43 -16.05 44.13
C THR A 15 -58.70 -16.54 43.41
N ALA A 16 -58.96 -16.01 42.21
CA ALA A 16 -59.76 -16.59 41.11
C ALA A 16 -60.33 -15.40 40.31
N THR A 17 -59.60 -14.79 39.39
CA THR A 17 -59.42 -15.32 38.04
C THR A 17 -58.31 -14.52 37.35
N THR A 18 -57.03 -14.87 37.57
CA THR A 18 -55.99 -14.50 36.59
C THR A 18 -56.39 -15.15 35.28
N SER A 19 -56.96 -14.35 34.38
CA SER A 19 -57.41 -14.85 33.08
C SER A 19 -56.22 -15.49 32.36
N ALA A 20 -56.47 -16.55 31.60
CA ALA A 20 -55.43 -17.17 30.79
C ALA A 20 -54.68 -16.15 29.93
N TYR A 21 -55.34 -15.04 29.57
CA TYR A 21 -54.80 -13.92 28.81
C TYR A 21 -53.68 -13.15 29.54
N GLU A 22 -53.79 -12.89 30.84
CA GLU A 22 -52.73 -12.18 31.60
C GLU A 22 -51.50 -13.05 31.79
N LYS A 23 -51.69 -14.35 32.11
CA LYS A 23 -50.59 -15.32 32.18
C LYS A 23 -49.90 -15.47 30.82
N TRP A 24 -50.68 -15.46 29.73
CA TRP A 24 -50.16 -15.50 28.36
C TRP A 24 -49.41 -14.24 27.97
N ARG A 25 -49.87 -13.05 28.40
CA ARG A 25 -49.15 -11.78 28.21
C ARG A 25 -47.82 -11.77 28.94
N LEU A 26 -47.80 -12.14 30.23
CA LEU A 26 -46.56 -12.19 31.02
C LEU A 26 -45.56 -13.19 30.44
N LEU A 27 -46.04 -14.34 29.94
CA LEU A 27 -45.19 -15.31 29.24
C LEU A 27 -44.61 -14.71 27.95
N LYS A 28 -45.43 -14.06 27.14
CA LYS A 28 -44.98 -13.36 25.92
C LYS A 28 -43.96 -12.28 26.23
N ASP A 29 -44.20 -11.44 27.23
CA ASP A 29 -43.28 -10.39 27.64
C ASP A 29 -41.93 -10.98 28.12
N ALA A 30 -41.97 -12.06 28.90
CA ALA A 30 -40.77 -12.75 29.34
C ALA A 30 -39.99 -13.41 28.18
N ILE A 31 -40.69 -14.04 27.23
CA ILE A 31 -40.09 -14.60 26.01
C ILE A 31 -39.46 -13.49 25.18
N MET A 32 -40.19 -12.39 24.95
CA MET A 32 -39.71 -11.25 24.16
C MET A 32 -38.50 -10.58 24.83
N HIS A 33 -38.52 -10.39 26.14
CA HIS A 33 -37.37 -9.82 26.87
C HIS A 33 -36.13 -10.72 26.72
N ARG A 34 -36.28 -12.04 26.91
CA ARG A 34 -35.18 -13.00 26.71
C ARG A 34 -34.70 -13.02 25.26
N ALA A 35 -35.60 -12.95 24.28
CA ALA A 35 -35.27 -12.92 22.86
C ALA A 35 -34.48 -11.65 22.49
N VAL A 36 -34.88 -10.49 23.00
CA VAL A 36 -34.17 -9.21 22.78
C VAL A 36 -32.78 -9.23 23.41
N VAL A 37 -32.65 -9.72 24.66
CA VAL A 37 -31.36 -9.84 25.33
C VAL A 37 -30.45 -10.84 24.61
N ALA A 38 -30.97 -12.02 24.23
CA ALA A 38 -30.22 -13.02 23.47
C ALA A 38 -29.80 -12.48 22.10
N GLY A 39 -30.66 -11.73 21.40
CA GLY A 39 -30.33 -11.06 20.14
C GLY A 39 -29.26 -9.98 20.30
N GLY A 40 -29.32 -9.18 21.37
CA GLY A 40 -28.28 -8.20 21.67
C GLY A 40 -26.92 -8.85 21.96
N LEU A 41 -26.91 -9.90 22.79
CA LEU A 41 -25.72 -10.68 23.10
C LEU A 41 -25.14 -11.39 21.86
N SER A 42 -25.99 -11.91 20.96
CA SER A 42 -25.52 -12.56 19.74
C SER A 42 -24.86 -11.59 18.77
N VAL A 43 -25.35 -10.35 18.67
CA VAL A 43 -24.70 -9.29 17.87
C VAL A 43 -23.32 -8.94 18.44
N ILE A 44 -23.22 -8.75 19.77
CA ILE A 44 -21.94 -8.48 20.43
C ILE A 44 -20.98 -9.66 20.19
N PHE A 45 -21.45 -10.89 20.37
CA PHE A 45 -20.66 -12.09 20.11
C PHE A 45 -20.18 -12.13 18.65
N ALA A 46 -21.04 -11.86 17.67
CA ALA A 46 -20.68 -11.83 16.26
C ALA A 46 -19.62 -10.77 15.96
N ILE A 47 -19.76 -9.55 16.52
CA ILE A 47 -18.78 -8.47 16.36
C ILE A 47 -17.42 -8.88 16.94
N VAL A 48 -17.41 -9.50 18.12
CA VAL A 48 -16.19 -10.00 18.77
C VAL A 48 -15.55 -11.12 17.95
N VAL A 49 -16.34 -12.05 17.42
CA VAL A 49 -15.84 -13.12 16.54
C VAL A 49 -15.24 -12.54 15.25
N ILE A 50 -15.90 -11.57 14.62
CA ILE A 50 -15.36 -10.87 13.44
C ILE A 50 -14.02 -10.21 13.78
N PHE A 51 -13.93 -9.52 14.92
CA PHE A 51 -12.68 -8.90 15.36
C PHE A 51 -11.55 -9.92 15.54
N PHE A 52 -11.80 -11.02 16.24
CA PHE A 52 -10.79 -12.08 16.41
C PHE A 52 -10.44 -12.78 15.10
N TYR A 53 -11.40 -12.94 14.19
CA TYR A 53 -11.15 -13.49 12.86
C TYR A 53 -10.25 -12.56 12.03
N LEU A 54 -10.54 -11.25 12.00
CA LEU A 54 -9.67 -10.27 11.34
C LEU A 54 -8.26 -10.30 11.93
N LEU A 55 -8.15 -10.37 13.27
CA LEU A 55 -6.86 -10.46 13.96
C LEU A 55 -6.11 -11.75 13.61
N TYR A 56 -6.81 -12.89 13.55
CA TYR A 56 -6.23 -14.18 13.16
C TYR A 56 -5.65 -14.15 11.74
N VAL A 57 -6.38 -13.59 10.76
CA VAL A 57 -5.90 -13.49 9.37
C VAL A 57 -4.71 -12.55 9.24
N VAL A 58 -4.68 -11.48 10.04
CA VAL A 58 -3.65 -10.43 10.00
C VAL A 58 -2.39 -10.82 10.77
N TYR A 59 -2.49 -11.61 11.84
CA TYR A 59 -1.39 -11.95 12.74
C TYR A 59 -0.12 -12.48 12.03
N PRO A 60 -0.20 -13.36 11.02
CA PRO A 60 0.98 -13.86 10.30
C PRO A 60 1.86 -12.78 9.65
N LEU A 61 1.30 -11.61 9.31
CA LEU A 61 2.08 -10.50 8.73
C LEU A 61 3.21 -10.00 9.66
N PHE A 62 3.02 -10.17 10.97
CA PHE A 62 3.94 -9.68 11.99
C PHE A 62 4.88 -10.75 12.54
N LEU A 63 4.78 -11.99 12.06
CA LEU A 63 5.71 -13.05 12.41
C LEU A 63 7.09 -12.76 11.81
N SER A 64 8.13 -13.04 12.58
CA SER A 64 9.53 -13.02 12.13
C SER A 64 9.82 -14.21 11.22
N ALA A 65 10.92 -14.13 10.47
CA ALA A 65 11.40 -15.29 9.72
C ALA A 65 11.91 -16.38 10.68
N ASN A 66 11.88 -17.63 10.23
CA ASN A 66 12.44 -18.78 10.95
C ASN A 66 13.54 -19.42 10.08
N ALA A 67 14.63 -19.86 10.70
CA ALA A 67 15.69 -20.60 10.02
C ALA A 67 16.07 -21.83 10.84
N GLU A 68 16.04 -23.00 10.22
CA GLU A 68 16.33 -24.27 10.89
C GLU A 68 17.42 -25.03 10.15
N GLN A 69 18.46 -25.46 10.87
CA GLN A 69 19.49 -26.32 10.30
C GLN A 69 18.94 -27.73 10.11
N VAL A 70 18.82 -28.16 8.86
CA VAL A 70 18.24 -29.46 8.50
C VAL A 70 19.32 -30.52 8.34
N ALA A 71 20.49 -30.15 7.81
CA ALA A 71 21.59 -31.08 7.58
C ALA A 71 22.97 -30.43 7.67
N GLN A 72 23.97 -31.27 7.96
CA GLN A 72 25.39 -30.93 7.91
C GLN A 72 26.18 -32.13 7.40
N TYR A 73 27.04 -31.91 6.41
CA TYR A 73 27.82 -32.99 5.77
C TYR A 73 29.20 -32.47 5.30
N PRO A 74 30.20 -33.35 5.12
CA PRO A 74 31.51 -32.95 4.60
C PRO A 74 31.39 -32.44 3.15
N ILE A 75 32.37 -31.65 2.71
CA ILE A 75 32.40 -31.10 1.35
C ILE A 75 32.40 -32.24 0.30
N PRO A 76 31.41 -32.29 -0.61
CA PRO A 76 31.35 -33.33 -1.65
C PRO A 76 32.56 -33.24 -2.59
N GLU A 77 33.25 -34.37 -2.75
CA GLU A 77 34.46 -34.50 -3.60
C GLU A 77 35.53 -33.42 -3.28
N GLU A 78 35.87 -33.25 -1.99
CA GLU A 78 36.83 -32.23 -1.53
C GLU A 78 38.18 -32.30 -2.25
N SER A 79 38.65 -33.51 -2.61
CA SER A 79 39.93 -33.73 -3.30
C SER A 79 40.00 -33.17 -4.73
N VAL A 80 38.86 -32.82 -5.34
CA VAL A 80 38.76 -32.40 -6.74
C VAL A 80 39.17 -30.94 -6.96
N GLY A 81 39.20 -30.11 -5.91
CA GLY A 81 39.61 -28.70 -5.96
C GLY A 81 39.01 -27.87 -4.82
N LYS A 82 39.39 -26.59 -4.73
CA LYS A 82 38.78 -25.65 -3.78
C LYS A 82 37.46 -25.13 -4.32
N THR A 83 36.49 -24.87 -3.43
CA THR A 83 35.21 -24.27 -3.83
C THR A 83 35.41 -22.81 -4.18
N LEU A 84 35.01 -22.43 -5.39
CA LEU A 84 34.90 -21.03 -5.80
C LEU A 84 33.49 -20.48 -5.51
N PHE A 85 32.46 -21.26 -5.81
CA PHE A 85 31.07 -20.86 -5.67
C PHE A 85 30.15 -22.07 -5.48
N LEU A 86 29.05 -21.87 -4.75
CA LEU A 86 27.98 -22.84 -4.55
C LEU A 86 26.70 -22.34 -5.22
N ASN A 87 25.95 -23.24 -5.84
CA ASN A 87 24.63 -22.95 -6.37
C ASN A 87 23.61 -23.99 -5.89
N ILE A 88 22.33 -23.63 -5.86
CA ILE A 88 21.24 -24.53 -5.53
C ILE A 88 20.07 -24.35 -6.51
N GLU A 89 19.45 -25.45 -6.91
CA GLU A 89 18.30 -25.47 -7.80
C GLU A 89 17.02 -25.01 -7.08
N GLU A 90 16.04 -24.52 -7.84
CA GLU A 90 14.82 -23.87 -7.33
C GLU A 90 14.00 -24.72 -6.33
N GLN A 91 14.02 -26.05 -6.45
CA GLN A 91 13.29 -26.98 -5.57
C GLN A 91 14.14 -27.46 -4.38
N ASN A 92 15.38 -26.98 -4.25
CA ASN A 92 16.33 -27.36 -3.20
C ASN A 92 16.66 -28.87 -3.16
N GLU A 93 16.54 -29.57 -4.29
CA GLU A 93 16.88 -30.99 -4.38
C GLU A 93 18.36 -31.19 -4.74
N ILE A 94 18.85 -30.42 -5.72
CA ILE A 94 20.20 -30.51 -6.24
C ILE A 94 20.94 -29.20 -5.98
N ALA A 95 22.17 -29.33 -5.50
CA ALA A 95 23.13 -28.26 -5.40
C ALA A 95 24.35 -28.56 -6.28
N ALA A 96 25.11 -27.51 -6.57
CA ALA A 96 26.25 -27.58 -7.45
C ALA A 96 27.43 -26.80 -6.86
N ARG A 97 28.60 -27.42 -6.88
CA ARG A 97 29.85 -26.85 -6.40
C ARG A 97 30.77 -26.61 -7.58
N PHE A 98 31.17 -25.36 -7.78
CA PHE A 98 32.14 -24.95 -8.78
C PHE A 98 33.53 -24.84 -8.16
N THR A 99 34.53 -25.40 -8.84
CA THR A 99 35.90 -25.52 -8.30
C THR A 99 36.92 -24.73 -9.12
N ASP A 100 38.07 -24.45 -8.49
CA ASP A 100 39.24 -23.80 -9.10
C ASP A 100 39.91 -24.61 -10.22
N ASN A 101 39.66 -25.93 -10.28
CA ASN A 101 40.13 -26.81 -11.33
C ASN A 101 39.13 -26.97 -12.50
N GLY A 102 38.05 -26.18 -12.55
CA GLY A 102 37.06 -26.23 -13.63
C GLY A 102 36.12 -27.45 -13.55
N GLN A 103 36.02 -28.10 -12.39
CA GLN A 103 35.07 -29.18 -12.14
C GLN A 103 33.79 -28.63 -11.52
N VAL A 104 32.65 -29.08 -12.03
CA VAL A 104 31.31 -28.81 -11.49
C VAL A 104 30.76 -30.11 -10.91
N ILE A 105 30.61 -30.13 -9.59
CA ILE A 105 30.13 -31.29 -8.85
C ILE A 105 28.67 -31.05 -8.48
N PHE A 106 27.76 -31.84 -9.03
CA PHE A 106 26.34 -31.83 -8.67
C PHE A 106 26.10 -32.85 -7.57
N PHE A 107 25.43 -32.44 -6.50
CA PHE A 107 25.15 -33.26 -5.32
C PHE A 107 23.75 -32.98 -4.77
N GLU A 108 23.21 -33.92 -4.01
CA GLU A 108 21.91 -33.75 -3.36
C GLU A 108 22.04 -32.75 -2.18
N ALA A 109 21.25 -31.68 -2.19
CA ALA A 109 21.41 -30.55 -1.27
C ALA A 109 21.15 -30.90 0.20
N LYS A 110 20.37 -31.95 0.49
CA LYS A 110 20.05 -32.38 1.85
C LYS A 110 21.05 -33.38 2.44
N THR A 111 21.71 -34.16 1.59
CA THR A 111 22.54 -35.29 2.04
C THR A 111 24.03 -35.11 1.72
N GLY A 112 24.36 -34.24 0.77
CA GLY A 112 25.72 -34.09 0.25
C GLY A 112 26.14 -35.20 -0.72
N LYS A 113 25.26 -36.13 -1.08
CA LYS A 113 25.62 -37.25 -1.97
C LYS A 113 25.88 -36.77 -3.39
N THR A 114 27.06 -37.08 -3.94
CA THR A 114 27.43 -36.78 -5.32
C THR A 114 26.47 -37.46 -6.31
N ILE A 115 25.90 -36.68 -7.22
CA ILE A 115 25.01 -37.13 -8.31
C ILE A 115 25.81 -37.28 -9.60
N SER A 116 26.59 -36.25 -9.96
CA SER A 116 27.43 -36.27 -11.16
C SER A 116 28.54 -35.24 -11.09
N GLN A 117 29.63 -35.52 -11.81
CA GLN A 117 30.73 -34.60 -12.02
C GLN A 117 30.78 -34.21 -13.50
N ARG A 118 30.99 -32.93 -13.79
CA ARG A 118 31.14 -32.39 -15.14
C ARG A 118 32.36 -31.50 -15.20
N THR A 119 33.19 -31.69 -16.21
CA THR A 119 34.36 -30.85 -16.46
C THR A 119 33.96 -29.72 -17.41
N VAL A 120 34.31 -28.48 -17.06
CA VAL A 120 34.19 -27.33 -17.97
C VAL A 120 35.24 -27.46 -19.06
N LEU A 121 34.88 -27.18 -20.30
CA LEU A 121 35.80 -27.20 -21.44
C LEU A 121 36.77 -26.02 -21.35
N LEU A 122 37.91 -26.26 -20.70
CA LEU A 122 38.99 -25.28 -20.56
C LEU A 122 40.10 -25.56 -21.59
N PRO A 123 40.72 -24.53 -22.18
CA PRO A 123 41.90 -24.71 -23.03
C PRO A 123 43.06 -25.37 -22.25
N PRO A 124 43.90 -26.18 -22.91
CA PRO A 124 45.07 -26.79 -22.27
C PRO A 124 46.03 -25.73 -21.71
N ASP A 125 46.67 -26.05 -20.59
CA ASP A 125 47.63 -25.19 -19.88
C ASP A 125 47.09 -23.85 -19.34
N THR A 126 45.77 -23.73 -19.17
CA THR A 126 45.14 -22.53 -18.59
C THR A 126 44.76 -22.71 -17.12
N LYS A 127 44.85 -21.63 -16.35
CA LYS A 127 44.36 -21.57 -14.96
C LYS A 127 43.17 -20.62 -14.86
N ILE A 128 42.21 -20.94 -14.00
CA ILE A 128 41.12 -20.04 -13.66
C ILE A 128 41.67 -18.93 -12.76
N THR A 129 41.54 -17.68 -13.20
CA THR A 129 41.99 -16.49 -12.47
C THR A 129 40.84 -15.72 -11.85
N SER A 130 39.65 -15.79 -12.45
CA SER A 130 38.44 -15.14 -11.93
C SER A 130 37.18 -15.92 -12.27
N ILE A 131 36.14 -15.69 -11.48
CA ILE A 131 34.82 -16.26 -11.68
C ILE A 131 33.78 -15.19 -11.36
N ALA A 132 32.69 -15.17 -12.12
CA ALA A 132 31.52 -14.38 -11.77
C ALA A 132 30.24 -15.13 -12.09
N GLN A 133 29.23 -14.91 -11.26
CA GLN A 133 27.87 -15.36 -11.52
C GLN A 133 27.14 -14.26 -12.30
N GLY A 134 26.37 -14.64 -13.31
CA GLY A 134 25.50 -13.69 -14.00
C GLY A 134 24.37 -13.23 -13.06
N SER A 135 23.76 -12.09 -13.36
CA SER A 135 22.52 -11.64 -12.70
C SER A 135 21.48 -12.78 -12.70
N PRO A 136 20.59 -12.91 -11.68
CA PRO A 136 19.56 -13.96 -11.63
C PRO A 136 18.75 -14.12 -12.93
N VAL A 137 18.60 -13.01 -13.68
CA VAL A 137 17.94 -12.96 -15.00
C VAL A 137 18.71 -13.72 -16.10
N SER A 138 20.03 -13.91 -15.95
CA SER A 138 20.85 -14.74 -16.85
C SER A 138 20.77 -16.25 -16.52
N GLU A 139 19.69 -16.66 -15.84
CA GLU A 139 19.30 -18.06 -15.60
C GLU A 139 20.44 -18.92 -15.01
N GLY A 140 21.21 -18.37 -14.07
CA GLY A 140 22.27 -19.10 -13.38
C GLY A 140 23.50 -19.44 -14.24
N ALA A 141 23.77 -18.64 -15.28
CA ALA A 141 25.05 -18.69 -15.99
C ALA A 141 26.21 -18.25 -15.08
N VAL A 142 27.40 -18.79 -15.33
CA VAL A 142 28.66 -18.50 -14.66
C VAL A 142 29.73 -18.31 -15.72
N ILE A 143 30.59 -17.30 -15.57
CA ILE A 143 31.74 -17.07 -16.42
C ILE A 143 33.03 -17.38 -15.66
N TYR A 144 33.95 -18.07 -16.34
CA TYR A 144 35.32 -18.28 -15.89
C TYR A 144 36.26 -17.40 -16.71
N GLY A 145 37.04 -16.55 -16.04
CA GLY A 145 38.17 -15.84 -16.64
C GLY A 145 39.45 -16.65 -16.47
N LEU A 146 40.25 -16.72 -17.55
CA LEU A 146 41.43 -17.57 -17.62
C LEU A 146 42.73 -16.74 -17.66
N SER A 147 43.83 -17.42 -17.35
CA SER A 147 45.19 -16.85 -17.34
C SER A 147 45.73 -16.45 -18.72
N ASN A 148 45.06 -16.85 -19.81
CA ASN A 148 45.49 -16.61 -21.19
C ASN A 148 44.63 -15.58 -21.93
N GLY A 149 43.87 -14.73 -21.22
CA GLY A 149 42.99 -13.72 -21.81
C GLY A 149 41.66 -14.24 -22.36
N GLN A 150 41.36 -15.54 -22.19
CA GLN A 150 40.10 -16.14 -22.63
C GLN A 150 39.08 -16.25 -21.49
N ALA A 151 37.80 -16.33 -21.84
CA ALA A 151 36.71 -16.59 -20.90
C ALA A 151 35.76 -17.68 -21.40
N VAL A 152 35.20 -18.46 -20.48
CA VAL A 152 34.25 -19.55 -20.77
C VAL A 152 32.97 -19.33 -19.98
N ILE A 153 31.83 -19.28 -20.68
CA ILE A 153 30.51 -19.14 -20.05
C ILE A 153 29.83 -20.50 -20.01
N VAL A 154 29.44 -20.93 -18.81
CA VAL A 154 28.68 -22.15 -18.58
C VAL A 154 27.37 -21.85 -17.88
N LYS A 155 26.34 -22.61 -18.21
CA LYS A 155 25.03 -22.53 -17.58
C LYS A 155 24.60 -23.91 -17.12
N GLN A 156 24.09 -23.99 -15.90
CA GLN A 156 23.55 -25.23 -15.37
C GLN A 156 22.17 -25.50 -15.98
N GLN A 157 21.93 -26.74 -16.41
CA GLN A 157 20.64 -27.16 -16.94
C GLN A 157 20.21 -28.48 -16.30
N TYR A 158 19.01 -28.48 -15.72
CA TYR A 158 18.42 -29.61 -15.04
C TYR A 158 17.36 -30.26 -15.94
N LYS A 159 17.68 -31.42 -16.54
CA LYS A 159 16.72 -32.16 -17.37
C LYS A 159 15.94 -33.12 -16.49
N VAL A 160 14.62 -33.00 -16.50
CA VAL A 160 13.74 -33.95 -15.79
C VAL A 160 13.53 -35.18 -16.66
N ALA A 161 13.90 -36.34 -16.14
CA ALA A 161 13.64 -37.65 -16.72
C ALA A 161 12.78 -38.48 -15.76
N PHE A 162 12.07 -39.48 -16.29
CA PHE A 162 11.32 -40.45 -15.50
C PHE A 162 11.89 -41.84 -15.73
N VAL A 163 12.36 -42.48 -14.67
CA VAL A 163 12.81 -43.88 -14.70
C VAL A 163 11.77 -44.70 -13.94
N GLY A 164 10.83 -45.31 -14.68
CA GLY A 164 9.58 -45.82 -14.12
C GLY A 164 8.68 -44.66 -13.64
N ASP A 165 8.08 -44.80 -12.46
CA ASP A 165 7.25 -43.76 -11.82
C ASP A 165 8.03 -42.76 -10.96
N LYS A 166 9.37 -42.80 -10.97
CA LYS A 166 10.22 -41.88 -10.19
C LYS A 166 10.80 -40.79 -11.09
N ARG A 167 10.50 -39.53 -10.72
CA ARG A 167 11.14 -38.34 -11.29
C ARG A 167 12.62 -38.31 -10.90
N VAL A 168 13.51 -38.21 -11.87
CA VAL A 168 14.96 -38.09 -11.69
C VAL A 168 15.42 -36.83 -12.41
N ILE A 169 16.15 -35.97 -11.72
CA ILE A 169 16.71 -34.75 -12.32
C ILE A 169 18.16 -35.05 -12.73
N ALA A 170 18.44 -34.97 -14.03
CA ALA A 170 19.77 -35.16 -14.60
C ALA A 170 20.41 -33.79 -14.89
N PRO A 171 21.39 -33.36 -14.08
CA PRO A 171 22.09 -32.10 -14.33
C PRO A 171 23.08 -32.20 -15.50
N SER A 172 23.20 -31.11 -16.23
CA SER A 172 24.08 -30.95 -17.39
C SER A 172 24.61 -29.51 -17.48
N LEU A 173 25.70 -29.31 -18.21
CA LEU A 173 26.24 -27.98 -18.52
C LEU A 173 25.88 -27.63 -19.96
N LYS A 174 25.38 -26.42 -20.17
CA LYS A 174 25.13 -25.80 -21.47
C LYS A 174 26.08 -24.62 -21.64
N TYR A 175 26.53 -24.37 -22.87
CA TYR A 175 27.37 -23.23 -23.22
C TYR A 175 26.55 -22.21 -24.03
N PRO A 176 26.09 -21.10 -23.43
CA PRO A 176 25.19 -20.16 -24.10
C PRO A 176 25.75 -19.54 -25.38
N LEU A 177 27.07 -19.30 -25.43
CA LEU A 177 27.77 -18.70 -26.58
C LEU A 177 28.62 -19.72 -27.36
N GLY A 178 28.34 -21.01 -27.18
CA GLY A 178 29.11 -22.09 -27.80
C GLY A 178 30.25 -22.60 -26.92
N GLU A 179 30.77 -23.78 -27.27
CA GLU A 179 31.80 -24.50 -26.50
C GLU A 179 33.21 -23.90 -26.66
N THR A 180 33.41 -23.02 -27.64
CA THR A 180 34.70 -22.37 -27.88
C THR A 180 34.92 -21.23 -26.89
N PRO A 181 36.05 -21.23 -26.16
CA PRO A 181 36.43 -20.12 -25.28
C PRO A 181 36.48 -18.78 -26.03
N LEU A 182 35.96 -17.73 -25.41
CA LEU A 182 35.90 -16.39 -25.99
C LEU A 182 37.21 -15.67 -25.69
N VAL A 183 37.86 -15.13 -26.71
CA VAL A 183 39.06 -14.29 -26.54
C VAL A 183 38.61 -12.90 -26.10
N ILE A 184 38.80 -12.58 -24.82
CA ILE A 184 38.46 -11.27 -24.27
C ILE A 184 39.66 -10.32 -24.40
N ASP A 185 40.87 -10.80 -24.06
CA ASP A 185 42.10 -10.04 -24.21
C ASP A 185 43.02 -10.65 -25.28
N ASP A 186 43.32 -9.87 -26.32
CA ASP A 186 44.12 -10.32 -27.47
C ASP A 186 45.63 -10.36 -27.14
N THR A 187 46.06 -9.74 -26.04
CA THR A 187 47.46 -9.76 -25.58
C THR A 187 47.76 -11.00 -24.73
N GLY A 188 46.74 -11.76 -24.35
CA GLY A 188 46.85 -12.96 -23.52
C GLY A 188 47.02 -12.66 -22.04
N ALA A 189 46.72 -11.44 -21.59
CA ALA A 189 46.82 -11.08 -20.18
C ALA A 189 45.79 -11.83 -19.32
N ALA A 190 46.16 -12.16 -18.09
CA ALA A 190 45.26 -12.84 -17.15
C ALA A 190 44.03 -11.96 -16.81
N LEU A 191 42.85 -12.57 -16.83
CA LEU A 191 41.60 -11.89 -16.46
C LEU A 191 41.43 -11.94 -14.93
N GLU A 192 41.86 -10.89 -14.21
CA GLU A 192 41.89 -10.83 -12.75
C GLU A 192 40.50 -10.66 -12.13
N LYS A 193 39.61 -9.92 -12.80
CA LYS A 193 38.21 -9.77 -12.42
C LYS A 193 37.35 -9.73 -13.67
N ILE A 194 36.17 -10.33 -13.59
CA ILE A 194 35.25 -10.39 -14.71
C ILE A 194 33.83 -10.16 -14.22
N ALA A 195 33.02 -9.51 -15.04
CA ALA A 195 31.58 -9.42 -14.90
C ALA A 195 30.97 -9.66 -16.27
N PHE A 196 29.76 -10.21 -16.30
CA PHE A 196 29.12 -10.48 -17.57
C PHE A 196 27.60 -10.46 -17.48
N LYS A 197 27.00 -10.24 -18.63
CA LYS A 197 25.59 -10.42 -18.90
C LYS A 197 25.45 -11.24 -20.18
N VAL A 198 24.53 -12.18 -20.17
CA VAL A 198 24.18 -12.98 -21.36
C VAL A 198 22.67 -13.02 -21.49
N GLY A 199 22.18 -12.74 -22.71
CA GLY A 199 20.79 -12.83 -23.15
C GLY A 199 20.61 -13.75 -24.36
N GLU A 200 19.42 -13.77 -24.97
CA GLU A 200 19.11 -14.67 -26.10
C GLU A 200 19.81 -14.32 -27.43
N GLY A 201 20.49 -13.17 -27.51
CA GLY A 201 21.21 -12.76 -28.71
C GLY A 201 22.31 -11.72 -28.48
N SER A 202 22.61 -11.37 -27.22
CA SER A 202 23.67 -10.45 -26.86
C SER A 202 24.43 -10.94 -25.63
N ALA A 203 25.69 -10.55 -25.53
CA ALA A 203 26.47 -10.73 -24.32
C ALA A 203 27.39 -9.53 -24.10
N THR A 204 27.32 -8.96 -22.90
CA THR A 204 28.24 -7.91 -22.45
C THR A 204 29.20 -8.53 -21.46
N ILE A 205 30.51 -8.39 -21.67
CA ILE A 205 31.56 -8.90 -20.78
C ILE A 205 32.46 -7.73 -20.43
N VAL A 206 32.72 -7.55 -19.14
CA VAL A 206 33.68 -6.56 -18.64
C VAL A 206 34.77 -7.31 -17.91
N ALA A 207 36.02 -7.14 -18.34
CA ALA A 207 37.16 -7.79 -17.72
C ALA A 207 38.24 -6.79 -17.32
N LYS A 208 38.80 -6.99 -16.12
CA LYS A 208 39.98 -6.31 -15.62
C LYS A 208 41.20 -7.17 -15.88
N THR A 209 42.21 -6.58 -16.52
CA THR A 209 43.59 -7.05 -16.54
C THR A 209 44.44 -6.16 -15.62
N ALA A 210 45.72 -6.48 -15.43
CA ALA A 210 46.61 -5.70 -14.55
C ALA A 210 46.63 -4.19 -14.86
N ASP A 211 46.57 -3.83 -16.14
CA ASP A 211 46.74 -2.44 -16.58
C ASP A 211 45.44 -1.75 -17.05
N LYS A 212 44.43 -2.52 -17.52
CA LYS A 212 43.24 -1.96 -18.21
C LYS A 212 41.95 -2.69 -17.86
N ILE A 213 40.83 -2.01 -18.09
CA ILE A 213 39.49 -2.60 -18.04
C ILE A 213 38.89 -2.56 -19.44
N ARG A 214 38.55 -3.73 -19.97
CA ARG A 214 37.97 -3.91 -21.31
C ARG A 214 36.50 -4.25 -21.20
N LEU A 215 35.68 -3.56 -22.00
CA LEU A 215 34.27 -3.87 -22.23
C LEU A 215 34.15 -4.51 -23.61
N THR A 216 33.66 -5.74 -23.66
CA THR A 216 33.42 -6.50 -24.89
C THR A 216 31.94 -6.79 -25.00
N SER A 217 31.30 -6.27 -26.06
CA SER A 217 29.91 -6.57 -26.41
C SER A 217 29.88 -7.48 -27.64
N LEU A 218 29.08 -8.54 -27.56
CA LEU A 218 28.81 -9.46 -28.64
C LEU A 218 27.32 -9.38 -28.95
N GLU A 219 26.95 -9.01 -30.17
CA GLU A 219 25.56 -8.97 -30.62
C GLU A 219 25.37 -9.90 -31.81
N LYS A 220 24.30 -10.69 -31.78
CA LYS A 220 23.92 -11.57 -32.87
C LYS A 220 23.00 -10.81 -33.81
N GLU A 221 23.53 -10.39 -34.96
CA GLU A 221 22.74 -9.83 -36.04
C GLU A 221 22.16 -10.95 -36.90
N GLN A 222 20.84 -11.00 -37.01
CA GLN A 222 20.14 -11.86 -37.95
C GLN A 222 19.58 -10.99 -39.07
N SER A 223 20.29 -10.93 -40.20
CA SER A 223 19.79 -10.24 -41.39
C SER A 223 18.58 -10.99 -41.96
N LEU A 224 17.52 -10.26 -42.34
CA LEU A 224 16.29 -10.83 -42.93
C LEU A 224 16.54 -11.69 -44.17
N PHE A 225 17.72 -11.59 -44.80
CA PHE A 225 18.09 -12.25 -46.04
C PHE A 225 19.30 -13.20 -45.91
N ALA A 226 19.92 -13.31 -44.73
CA ALA A 226 21.08 -14.20 -44.52
C ALA A 226 20.64 -15.51 -43.86
N GLU A 227 21.10 -16.65 -44.39
CA GLU A 227 20.84 -17.98 -43.82
C GLU A 227 21.56 -18.20 -42.48
N GLU A 228 22.65 -17.46 -42.23
CA GLU A 228 23.43 -17.54 -41.00
C GLU A 228 23.45 -16.19 -40.27
N ALA A 229 23.36 -16.24 -38.94
CA ALA A 229 23.46 -15.06 -38.10
C ALA A 229 24.93 -14.66 -37.92
N SER A 230 25.25 -13.38 -38.15
CA SER A 230 26.58 -12.81 -37.93
C SER A 230 26.72 -12.29 -36.50
N LEU A 231 27.86 -12.54 -35.85
CA LEU A 231 28.19 -11.96 -34.55
C LEU A 231 28.98 -10.67 -34.76
N THR A 232 28.43 -9.53 -34.35
CA THR A 232 29.16 -8.26 -34.30
C THR A 232 29.83 -8.13 -32.94
N ARG A 233 31.14 -7.84 -32.95
CA ARG A 233 31.93 -7.64 -31.74
C ARG A 233 32.32 -6.18 -31.63
N THR A 234 32.00 -5.57 -30.50
CA THR A 234 32.42 -4.21 -30.14
C THR A 234 33.29 -4.28 -28.90
N ASP A 235 34.51 -3.75 -28.99
CA ASP A 235 35.41 -3.63 -27.85
C ASP A 235 35.68 -2.15 -27.54
N SER A 236 35.67 -1.82 -26.26
CA SER A 236 36.12 -0.52 -25.76
C SER A 236 36.96 -0.69 -24.50
N PHE A 237 37.77 0.32 -24.22
CA PHE A 237 38.59 0.40 -23.01
C PHE A 237 38.11 1.57 -22.16
N LEU A 238 38.07 1.36 -20.85
CA LEU A 238 37.73 2.42 -19.90
C LEU A 238 38.99 3.22 -19.57
N ASP A 239 38.91 4.54 -19.71
CA ASP A 239 40.02 5.46 -19.42
C ASP A 239 40.14 5.71 -17.91
N MET A 240 40.54 4.67 -17.17
CA MET A 240 40.81 4.76 -15.74
C MET A 240 41.81 3.70 -15.25
N PRO A 241 42.51 3.94 -14.13
CA PRO A 241 43.46 2.98 -13.57
C PRO A 241 42.77 1.68 -13.15
N ALA A 242 43.23 0.55 -13.68
CA ALA A 242 42.68 -0.77 -13.33
C ALA A 242 43.17 -1.29 -11.97
N ALA A 243 44.37 -0.91 -11.54
CA ALA A 243 45.08 -1.52 -10.42
C ALA A 243 44.23 -1.66 -9.14
N ASN A 244 43.49 -0.61 -8.80
CA ASN A 244 42.75 -0.50 -7.54
C ASN A 244 41.33 -1.07 -7.58
N ILE A 245 40.85 -1.53 -8.74
CA ILE A 245 39.48 -2.06 -8.88
C ILE A 245 39.39 -3.48 -8.28
N THR A 246 38.47 -3.67 -7.33
CA THR A 246 38.22 -4.95 -6.64
C THR A 246 37.03 -5.70 -7.20
N ASP A 247 35.98 -4.97 -7.61
CA ASP A 247 34.70 -5.54 -8.06
C ASP A 247 34.12 -4.77 -9.24
N ILE A 248 33.36 -5.52 -10.07
CA ILE A 248 32.75 -5.04 -11.30
C ILE A 248 31.32 -5.59 -11.33
N LEU A 249 30.34 -4.72 -11.59
CA LEU A 249 28.95 -5.10 -11.79
C LEU A 249 28.38 -4.50 -13.07
N VAL A 250 27.51 -5.26 -13.74
CA VAL A 250 26.74 -4.81 -14.91
C VAL A 250 25.26 -5.04 -14.62
N ASP A 251 24.42 -4.03 -14.85
CA ASP A 251 22.98 -4.13 -14.61
C ASP A 251 22.25 -5.04 -15.62
N LYS A 252 21.02 -5.44 -15.31
CA LYS A 252 20.23 -6.33 -16.18
C LYS A 252 19.93 -5.76 -17.57
N GLU A 253 19.85 -4.44 -17.69
CA GLU A 253 19.47 -3.74 -18.93
C GLU A 253 20.68 -3.49 -19.85
N ASP A 254 21.88 -3.92 -19.45
CA ASP A 254 23.13 -3.69 -20.18
C ASP A 254 23.40 -2.19 -20.44
N ARG A 255 23.04 -1.31 -19.49
CA ARG A 255 23.19 0.16 -19.63
C ARG A 255 24.13 0.76 -18.60
N ASN A 256 24.29 0.12 -17.46
CA ASN A 256 25.01 0.68 -16.33
C ASN A 256 26.12 -0.28 -15.87
N LEU A 257 27.32 0.27 -15.76
CA LEU A 257 28.51 -0.40 -15.23
C LEU A 257 28.91 0.27 -13.92
N PHE A 258 29.21 -0.55 -12.91
CA PHE A 258 29.71 -0.10 -11.62
C PHE A 258 31.06 -0.73 -11.36
N LEU A 259 32.05 0.12 -11.06
CA LEU A 259 33.40 -0.28 -10.70
C LEU A 259 33.69 0.13 -9.27
N VAL A 260 34.24 -0.77 -8.49
CA VAL A 260 34.49 -0.58 -7.07
C VAL A 260 35.98 -0.64 -6.82
N SER A 261 36.48 0.34 -6.08
CA SER A 261 37.90 0.48 -5.77
C SER A 261 38.22 0.07 -4.33
N ASP A 262 39.47 -0.28 -4.08
CA ASP A 262 39.99 -0.67 -2.77
C ASP A 262 39.98 0.45 -1.71
N ASP A 263 39.94 1.71 -2.16
CA ASP A 263 39.80 2.92 -1.35
C ASP A 263 38.36 3.16 -0.85
N GLY A 264 37.41 2.32 -1.25
CA GLY A 264 36.01 2.45 -0.87
C GLY A 264 35.18 3.36 -1.77
N SER A 265 35.73 3.75 -2.93
CA SER A 265 34.99 4.48 -3.96
C SER A 265 34.25 3.56 -4.93
N LEU A 266 33.18 4.08 -5.52
CA LEU A 266 32.36 3.45 -6.55
C LEU A 266 32.21 4.41 -7.73
N SER A 267 32.61 3.96 -8.91
CA SER A 267 32.42 4.65 -10.19
C SER A 267 31.18 4.12 -10.89
N PHE A 268 30.24 5.01 -11.19
CA PHE A 268 29.03 4.75 -11.97
C PHE A 268 29.22 5.22 -13.42
N ILE A 269 29.05 4.30 -14.37
CA ILE A 269 29.42 4.48 -15.77
C ILE A 269 28.24 4.07 -16.65
N ASP A 270 27.87 4.95 -17.58
CA ASP A 270 26.88 4.68 -18.61
C ASP A 270 27.54 3.93 -19.77
N ILE A 271 27.07 2.72 -20.03
CA ILE A 271 27.50 1.83 -21.11
C ILE A 271 26.38 1.58 -22.12
N SER A 272 25.37 2.46 -22.18
CA SER A 272 24.31 2.41 -23.20
C SER A 272 24.90 2.50 -24.62
N LYS A 273 26.03 3.20 -24.77
CA LYS A 273 26.88 3.18 -25.96
C LYS A 273 28.14 2.36 -25.65
N LYS A 274 28.23 1.16 -26.23
CA LYS A 274 29.30 0.18 -25.90
C LYS A 274 30.68 0.60 -26.38
N ASP A 275 30.75 1.41 -27.42
CA ASP A 275 31.96 1.97 -28.02
C ASP A 275 32.53 3.17 -27.25
N ALA A 276 31.66 3.89 -26.51
CA ALA A 276 32.01 5.12 -25.80
C ALA A 276 31.42 5.14 -24.38
N PRO A 277 31.95 4.34 -23.43
CA PRO A 277 31.49 4.34 -22.04
C PRO A 277 31.77 5.70 -21.37
N GLU A 278 30.79 6.25 -20.66
CA GLU A 278 30.87 7.58 -20.05
C GLU A 278 30.76 7.49 -18.52
N ILE A 279 31.77 7.96 -17.79
CA ILE A 279 31.72 8.02 -16.33
C ILE A 279 30.76 9.12 -15.90
N LYS A 280 29.65 8.76 -15.26
CA LYS A 280 28.63 9.71 -14.79
C LYS A 280 28.96 10.24 -13.40
N GLN A 281 29.39 9.37 -12.49
CA GLN A 281 29.68 9.73 -11.11
C GLN A 281 30.80 8.88 -10.53
N HIS A 282 31.55 9.46 -9.59
CA HIS A 282 32.51 8.78 -8.75
C HIS A 282 32.20 9.15 -7.30
N LEU A 283 31.90 8.15 -6.47
CA LEU A 283 31.27 8.33 -5.17
C LEU A 283 32.05 7.57 -4.10
N ASN A 284 32.26 8.19 -2.94
CA ASN A 284 32.72 7.46 -1.75
C ASN A 284 31.50 6.82 -1.08
N VAL A 285 31.47 5.49 -1.02
CA VAL A 285 30.29 4.76 -0.53
C VAL A 285 30.44 4.25 0.90
N VAL A 286 31.67 4.26 1.43
CA VAL A 286 32.01 3.92 2.81
C VAL A 286 32.71 5.08 3.51
N ASP A 287 32.68 5.08 4.85
CA ASP A 287 33.36 6.08 5.67
C ASP A 287 34.88 5.92 5.61
N VAL A 288 35.61 7.01 5.92
CA VAL A 288 37.07 7.05 5.85
C VAL A 288 37.70 5.95 6.71
N GLY A 289 38.53 5.11 6.08
CA GLY A 289 39.22 3.99 6.73
C GLY A 289 38.45 2.68 6.78
N GLN A 290 37.18 2.66 6.33
CA GLN A 290 36.43 1.43 6.09
C GLN A 290 36.67 0.93 4.67
N LYS A 291 36.47 -0.39 4.46
CA LYS A 291 36.58 -1.04 3.15
C LYS A 291 35.26 -1.68 2.77
N ILE A 292 35.01 -1.75 1.46
CA ILE A 292 33.90 -2.53 0.90
C ILE A 292 34.29 -4.00 0.98
N THR A 293 33.42 -4.82 1.56
CA THR A 293 33.69 -6.23 1.81
C THR A 293 32.79 -7.16 1.01
N SER A 294 31.58 -6.71 0.67
CA SER A 294 30.64 -7.47 -0.15
C SER A 294 29.71 -6.53 -0.90
N LEU A 295 29.24 -6.98 -2.07
CA LEU A 295 28.49 -6.15 -2.98
C LEU A 295 27.58 -7.02 -3.85
N SER A 296 26.31 -6.62 -3.97
CA SER A 296 25.30 -7.40 -4.69
C SER A 296 24.15 -6.51 -5.18
N PHE A 297 23.58 -6.82 -6.34
CA PHE A 297 22.35 -6.17 -6.80
C PHE A 297 21.14 -6.67 -6.02
N LEU A 298 20.25 -5.76 -5.66
CA LEU A 298 18.90 -6.12 -5.26
C LEU A 298 18.10 -6.55 -6.50
N ASN A 299 17.06 -7.36 -6.31
CA ASN A 299 16.15 -7.77 -7.39
C ASN A 299 15.77 -6.59 -8.29
N GLY A 300 15.87 -6.76 -9.61
CA GLY A 300 15.61 -5.74 -10.62
C GLY A 300 16.82 -4.88 -10.99
N ASP A 301 17.96 -5.07 -10.34
CA ASP A 301 19.27 -4.45 -10.62
C ASP A 301 19.25 -2.90 -10.62
N LEU A 302 18.24 -2.28 -9.99
CA LEU A 302 18.10 -0.83 -9.83
C LEU A 302 18.87 -0.29 -8.61
N SER A 303 19.13 -1.15 -7.63
CA SER A 303 19.84 -0.81 -6.40
C SER A 303 20.98 -1.80 -6.13
N ILE A 304 22.07 -1.27 -5.57
CA ILE A 304 23.21 -2.04 -5.10
C ILE A 304 23.22 -2.04 -3.57
N MET A 305 23.40 -3.23 -3.00
CA MET A 305 23.66 -3.45 -1.59
C MET A 305 25.17 -3.52 -1.38
N ILE A 306 25.72 -2.65 -0.54
CA ILE A 306 27.15 -2.52 -0.27
C ILE A 306 27.39 -2.80 1.21
N GLY A 307 28.08 -3.90 1.51
CA GLY A 307 28.53 -4.25 2.85
C GLY A 307 29.94 -3.73 3.11
N ASP A 308 30.16 -3.25 4.33
CA ASP A 308 31.46 -2.72 4.74
C ASP A 308 32.12 -3.50 5.91
N SER A 309 33.37 -3.15 6.18
CA SER A 309 34.16 -3.70 7.27
C SER A 309 33.65 -3.35 8.68
N SER A 310 32.74 -2.37 8.81
CA SER A 310 32.13 -2.00 10.09
C SER A 310 30.89 -2.86 10.43
N GLY A 311 30.41 -3.65 9.47
CA GLY A 311 29.17 -4.42 9.60
C GLY A 311 27.91 -3.64 9.24
N LEU A 312 28.05 -2.57 8.47
CA LEU A 312 26.94 -1.83 7.88
C LEU A 312 26.68 -2.35 6.45
N VAL A 313 25.41 -2.45 6.07
CA VAL A 313 24.99 -2.66 4.68
C VAL A 313 24.22 -1.42 4.23
N SER A 314 24.76 -0.70 3.26
CA SER A 314 24.11 0.47 2.66
C SER A 314 23.44 0.10 1.33
N GLN A 315 22.26 0.65 1.07
CA GLN A 315 21.59 0.51 -0.21
C GLN A 315 21.74 1.82 -0.99
N TRP A 316 22.24 1.69 -2.20
CA TRP A 316 22.39 2.78 -3.15
C TRP A 316 21.52 2.51 -4.37
N SER A 317 20.82 3.52 -4.86
CA SER A 317 19.86 3.37 -5.95
C SER A 317 19.95 4.52 -6.93
N LEU A 318 19.57 4.27 -8.19
CA LEU A 318 19.46 5.30 -9.20
C LEU A 318 18.18 6.12 -8.97
N VAL A 319 18.35 7.39 -8.61
CA VAL A 319 17.25 8.34 -8.39
C VAL A 319 17.40 9.53 -9.33
N LYS A 320 16.30 10.26 -9.55
CA LYS A 320 16.38 11.55 -10.27
C LYS A 320 16.74 12.65 -9.28
N ASP A 321 17.79 13.40 -9.57
CA ASP A 321 18.19 14.55 -8.78
C ASP A 321 17.22 15.74 -8.97
N THR A 322 17.51 16.87 -8.31
CA THR A 322 16.72 18.10 -8.41
C THR A 322 16.67 18.70 -9.82
N PHE A 323 17.62 18.34 -10.69
CA PHE A 323 17.69 18.75 -12.10
C PHE A 323 17.13 17.69 -13.04
N ASN A 324 16.44 16.67 -12.50
CA ASN A 324 15.86 15.55 -13.24
C ASN A 324 16.90 14.68 -13.97
N LYS A 325 18.16 14.72 -13.53
CA LYS A 325 19.25 13.87 -14.02
C LYS A 325 19.36 12.59 -13.19
N PRO A 326 19.71 11.45 -13.82
CA PRO A 326 19.95 10.21 -13.08
C PRO A 326 21.20 10.38 -12.20
N ALA A 327 21.05 10.12 -10.91
CA ALA A 327 22.11 10.18 -9.92
C ALA A 327 21.99 8.98 -8.98
N PHE A 328 23.11 8.32 -8.73
CA PHE A 328 23.21 7.24 -7.78
C PHE A 328 23.35 7.82 -6.36
N GLN A 329 22.43 7.47 -5.47
CA GLN A 329 22.38 8.03 -4.12
C GLN A 329 22.12 6.95 -3.06
N ARG A 330 22.66 7.16 -1.87
CA ARG A 330 22.40 6.33 -0.70
C ARG A 330 20.98 6.57 -0.21
N ILE A 331 20.13 5.54 -0.30
CA ILE A 331 18.71 5.65 0.09
C ILE A 331 18.45 5.19 1.53
N ARG A 332 19.22 4.20 2.02
CA ARG A 332 19.15 3.72 3.41
C ARG A 332 20.39 2.92 3.81
N ALA A 333 20.47 2.54 5.08
CA ALA A 333 21.48 1.61 5.57
C ALA A 333 20.96 0.76 6.74
N PHE A 334 21.55 -0.41 6.89
CA PHE A 334 21.22 -1.43 7.89
C PHE A 334 22.48 -1.74 8.70
N LYS A 335 22.39 -1.63 10.02
CA LYS A 335 23.46 -2.11 10.91
C LYS A 335 23.24 -3.60 11.14
N VAL A 336 23.90 -4.43 10.35
CA VAL A 336 23.65 -5.89 10.34
C VAL A 336 24.52 -6.62 11.35
N SER A 337 25.75 -6.17 11.57
CA SER A 337 26.69 -6.72 12.55
C SER A 337 27.65 -5.65 13.05
N ASP A 338 28.44 -5.97 14.07
CA ASP A 338 29.60 -5.16 14.50
C ASP A 338 30.90 -5.64 13.84
N LYS A 339 30.78 -6.60 12.92
CA LYS A 339 31.88 -7.27 12.23
C LYS A 339 31.73 -7.15 10.72
N PRO A 340 32.84 -7.29 9.96
CA PRO A 340 32.82 -7.24 8.51
C PRO A 340 31.77 -8.18 7.88
N VAL A 341 30.98 -7.63 6.95
CA VAL A 341 30.00 -8.43 6.18
C VAL A 341 30.72 -9.12 5.04
N ILE A 342 30.76 -10.46 5.04
CA ILE A 342 31.50 -11.21 4.03
C ILE A 342 30.65 -11.58 2.81
N SER A 343 29.32 -11.65 2.96
CA SER A 343 28.42 -12.03 1.87
C SER A 343 27.06 -11.37 2.02
N ILE A 344 26.50 -10.98 0.87
CA ILE A 344 25.14 -10.47 0.72
C ILE A 344 24.46 -11.29 -0.38
N ASN A 345 23.43 -12.05 -0.02
CA ASN A 345 22.63 -12.85 -0.94
C ASN A 345 21.26 -12.23 -1.07
N THR A 346 20.90 -11.73 -2.24
CA THR A 346 19.61 -11.09 -2.48
C THR A 346 18.58 -12.11 -2.95
N GLU A 347 17.31 -11.91 -2.57
CA GLU A 347 16.21 -12.74 -3.03
C GLU A 347 15.90 -12.46 -4.50
N GLN A 348 15.61 -13.50 -5.30
CA GLN A 348 15.39 -13.33 -6.74
C GLN A 348 13.98 -12.85 -7.09
N ARG A 349 13.00 -13.03 -6.19
CA ARG A 349 11.59 -12.73 -6.45
C ARG A 349 11.02 -11.58 -5.61
N ARG A 350 11.77 -11.13 -4.58
CA ARG A 350 11.35 -10.07 -3.64
C ARG A 350 12.53 -9.15 -3.35
N LYS A 351 12.30 -8.04 -2.63
CA LYS A 351 13.34 -7.08 -2.23
C LYS A 351 14.00 -7.44 -0.89
N GLY A 352 14.06 -8.74 -0.58
CA GLY A 352 14.74 -9.31 0.59
C GLY A 352 16.21 -9.57 0.33
N PHE A 353 17.02 -9.60 1.38
CA PHE A 353 18.42 -9.98 1.32
C PHE A 353 18.90 -10.61 2.63
N LEU A 354 19.86 -11.52 2.51
CA LEU A 354 20.53 -12.21 3.60
C LEU A 354 21.97 -11.74 3.68
N THR A 355 22.44 -11.46 4.89
CA THR A 355 23.84 -11.08 5.15
C THR A 355 24.50 -12.10 6.03
N VAL A 356 25.78 -12.37 5.80
CA VAL A 356 26.62 -13.18 6.69
C VAL A 356 27.87 -12.40 7.06
N ASP A 357 28.18 -12.36 8.35
CA ASP A 357 29.41 -11.77 8.88
C ASP A 357 30.53 -12.81 9.03
N ILE A 358 31.75 -12.32 9.26
CA ILE A 358 32.97 -13.15 9.35
C ILE A 358 32.94 -14.20 10.49
N ASP A 359 32.06 -14.04 11.47
CA ASP A 359 31.94 -14.92 12.64
C ASP A 359 30.81 -15.95 12.50
N GLY A 360 30.14 -16.01 11.34
CA GLY A 360 29.01 -16.89 11.11
C GLY A 360 27.68 -16.34 11.62
N GLY A 361 27.60 -15.05 11.95
CA GLY A 361 26.35 -14.35 12.21
C GLY A 361 25.60 -14.09 10.90
N MET A 362 24.38 -14.60 10.80
CA MET A 362 23.47 -14.43 9.67
C MET A 362 22.29 -13.55 10.06
N GLY A 363 21.85 -12.71 9.14
CA GLY A 363 20.59 -12.00 9.29
C GLY A 363 19.84 -11.91 7.96
N ILE A 364 18.51 -11.95 8.04
CA ILE A 364 17.62 -11.75 6.89
C ILE A 364 16.91 -10.42 7.07
N TYR A 365 16.91 -9.62 6.01
CA TYR A 365 16.37 -8.27 6.01
C TYR A 365 15.48 -8.07 4.80
N HIS A 366 14.49 -7.19 4.92
CA HIS A 366 13.72 -6.71 3.78
C HIS A 366 14.02 -5.24 3.54
N SER A 367 14.49 -4.92 2.34
CA SER A 367 15.02 -3.60 2.00
C SER A 367 13.95 -2.51 2.11
N THR A 368 12.87 -2.62 1.34
CA THR A 368 11.78 -1.64 1.25
C THR A 368 11.04 -1.47 2.57
N ALA A 369 10.81 -2.57 3.29
CA ALA A 369 10.07 -2.58 4.54
C ALA A 369 10.93 -2.12 5.74
N GLU A 370 12.24 -1.96 5.53
CA GLU A 370 13.24 -1.64 6.55
C GLU A 370 13.11 -2.52 7.80
N ARG A 371 13.03 -3.83 7.56
CA ARG A 371 12.73 -4.81 8.59
C ARG A 371 13.87 -5.82 8.71
N GLU A 372 14.38 -5.98 9.92
CA GLU A 372 15.15 -7.15 10.33
C GLU A 372 14.16 -8.27 10.64
N LEU A 373 14.31 -9.41 9.95
CA LEU A 373 13.38 -10.53 10.04
C LEU A 373 13.87 -11.60 11.00
N ILE A 374 15.18 -11.88 10.97
CA ILE A 374 15.85 -12.82 11.86
C ILE A 374 17.34 -12.47 11.94
N LYS A 375 17.96 -12.78 13.08
CA LYS A 375 19.40 -12.72 13.28
C LYS A 375 19.84 -13.92 14.12
N GLU A 376 20.66 -14.78 13.54
CA GLU A 376 21.07 -16.05 14.14
C GLU A 376 22.52 -16.39 13.81
N LYS A 377 23.15 -17.19 14.66
CA LYS A 377 24.48 -17.73 14.39
C LYS A 377 24.32 -19.07 13.68
N ILE A 378 24.83 -19.17 12.44
CA ILE A 378 24.63 -20.34 11.58
C ILE A 378 25.84 -21.28 11.50
N SER A 379 26.99 -20.83 12.00
CA SER A 379 28.20 -21.66 12.10
C SER A 379 29.14 -21.13 13.17
N ASP A 380 29.91 -22.03 13.78
CA ASP A 380 31.03 -21.68 14.65
C ASP A 380 32.33 -21.44 13.87
N GLY A 381 32.42 -21.97 12.64
CA GLY A 381 33.55 -21.75 11.74
C GLY A 381 33.32 -20.53 10.85
N ALA A 382 34.41 -19.86 10.47
CA ALA A 382 34.34 -18.73 9.54
C ALA A 382 33.66 -19.16 8.22
N PRO A 383 32.61 -18.47 7.77
CA PRO A 383 31.90 -18.80 6.55
C PRO A 383 32.78 -18.50 5.32
N LEU A 384 32.83 -19.42 4.37
CA LEU A 384 33.63 -19.31 3.14
C LEU A 384 32.78 -18.99 1.91
N SER A 385 31.63 -19.66 1.78
CA SER A 385 30.71 -19.46 0.65
C SER A 385 29.29 -19.70 1.11
N THR A 386 28.38 -18.83 0.70
CA THR A 386 26.96 -18.89 1.08
C THR A 386 26.12 -18.64 -0.16
N ILE A 387 25.02 -19.38 -0.30
CA ILE A 387 24.06 -19.15 -1.37
C ILE A 387 22.63 -19.35 -0.85
N LEU A 388 21.78 -18.38 -1.15
CA LEU A 388 20.35 -18.46 -0.91
C LEU A 388 19.65 -19.10 -2.12
N SER A 389 18.68 -19.97 -1.88
CA SER A 389 17.92 -20.57 -2.96
C SER A 389 17.12 -19.53 -3.76
N PRO A 390 16.82 -19.79 -5.05
CA PRO A 390 16.01 -18.88 -5.87
C PRO A 390 14.64 -18.54 -5.25
N ARG A 391 14.06 -19.45 -4.46
CA ARG A 391 12.80 -19.25 -3.73
C ARG A 391 12.98 -18.66 -2.33
N ALA A 392 14.20 -18.35 -1.93
CA ALA A 392 14.56 -17.82 -0.61
C ALA A 392 14.08 -18.68 0.58
N ASN A 393 13.94 -19.98 0.36
CA ASN A 393 13.43 -20.94 1.36
C ASN A 393 14.48 -21.96 1.83
N ALA A 394 15.72 -21.83 1.35
CA ALA A 394 16.86 -22.61 1.82
C ALA A 394 18.16 -21.82 1.67
N LEU A 395 19.11 -22.10 2.54
CA LEU A 395 20.46 -21.52 2.54
C LEU A 395 21.48 -22.67 2.60
N LEU A 396 22.47 -22.59 1.71
CA LEU A 396 23.68 -23.41 1.81
C LEU A 396 24.83 -22.54 2.28
N LEU A 397 25.55 -23.03 3.29
CA LEU A 397 26.76 -22.42 3.82
C LEU A 397 27.89 -23.44 3.81
N GLN A 398 29.01 -23.12 3.18
CA GLN A 398 30.28 -23.80 3.42
C GLN A 398 31.08 -23.03 4.46
N SER A 399 31.47 -23.73 5.52
CA SER A 399 32.26 -23.19 6.62
C SER A 399 33.72 -23.66 6.51
N ASN A 400 34.64 -22.94 7.18
CA ASN A 400 36.07 -23.29 7.22
C ASN A 400 36.37 -24.55 8.06
N ASP A 401 35.35 -25.15 8.69
CA ASP A 401 35.44 -26.44 9.38
C ASP A 401 35.41 -27.65 8.42
N GLY A 402 35.40 -27.40 7.10
CA GLY A 402 35.36 -28.44 6.07
C GLY A 402 33.96 -29.02 5.83
N LYS A 403 32.90 -28.34 6.28
CA LYS A 403 31.52 -28.83 6.17
C LYS A 403 30.62 -27.86 5.42
N ILE A 404 29.58 -28.44 4.83
CA ILE A 404 28.44 -27.71 4.25
C ILE A 404 27.24 -27.88 5.19
N HIS A 405 26.62 -26.76 5.51
CA HIS A 405 25.40 -26.66 6.31
C HIS A 405 24.23 -26.32 5.39
N PHE A 406 23.17 -27.10 5.48
CA PHE A 406 21.92 -26.86 4.78
C PHE A 406 20.85 -26.40 5.77
N TRP A 407 20.38 -25.18 5.58
CA TRP A 407 19.37 -24.53 6.39
C TRP A 407 18.09 -24.37 5.59
N LYS A 408 16.95 -24.69 6.21
CA LYS A 408 15.64 -24.34 5.69
C LYS A 408 15.28 -22.96 6.23
N VAL A 409 14.82 -22.08 5.35
CA VAL A 409 14.40 -20.72 5.70
C VAL A 409 12.91 -20.60 5.44
N ASP A 410 12.16 -20.06 6.39
CA ASP A 410 10.74 -19.77 6.26
C ASP A 410 10.49 -18.29 6.49
N ASN A 411 9.90 -17.62 5.49
CA ASN A 411 9.71 -16.18 5.47
C ASN A 411 8.58 -15.82 4.48
N GLU A 412 7.34 -15.96 4.93
CA GLU A 412 6.15 -15.76 4.09
C GLU A 412 5.88 -14.29 3.75
N HIS A 413 5.93 -13.39 4.74
CA HIS A 413 5.44 -12.00 4.60
C HIS A 413 6.50 -10.91 4.93
N PRO A 414 7.68 -10.90 4.28
CA PRO A 414 8.75 -9.94 4.61
C PRO A 414 8.46 -8.50 4.19
N GLU A 415 7.52 -8.29 3.27
CA GLU A 415 7.22 -7.00 2.62
C GLU A 415 6.49 -6.01 3.53
N VAL A 416 5.97 -6.49 4.67
CA VAL A 416 5.12 -5.71 5.57
C VAL A 416 5.85 -5.37 6.87
N SER A 417 5.81 -4.09 7.24
CA SER A 417 6.24 -3.59 8.53
C SER A 417 5.34 -2.43 8.96
N ILE A 418 5.32 -2.12 10.26
CA ILE A 418 4.59 -0.94 10.78
C ILE A 418 5.07 0.33 10.08
N LYS A 419 6.37 0.42 9.77
CA LYS A 419 6.96 1.55 9.04
C LYS A 419 6.45 1.62 7.60
N SER A 420 6.38 0.50 6.87
CA SER A 420 5.95 0.52 5.47
C SER A 420 4.47 0.90 5.28
N MET A 421 3.63 0.62 6.28
CA MET A 421 2.21 0.92 6.23
C MET A 421 1.88 2.37 6.60
N TRP A 422 2.60 2.95 7.57
CA TRP A 422 2.22 4.22 8.21
C TRP A 422 3.21 5.37 8.02
N LYS A 423 4.45 5.10 7.57
CA LYS A 423 5.45 6.13 7.29
C LYS A 423 5.75 6.21 5.80
N LYS A 424 6.39 7.30 5.39
CA LYS A 424 6.91 7.44 4.02
C LYS A 424 7.99 6.40 3.78
N VAL A 425 7.89 5.71 2.67
CA VAL A 425 8.90 4.75 2.21
C VAL A 425 9.57 5.32 0.97
N TRP A 426 10.88 5.17 0.87
CA TRP A 426 11.60 5.48 -0.35
C TRP A 426 11.52 4.26 -1.28
N TYR A 427 10.75 4.35 -2.36
CA TYR A 427 10.67 3.29 -3.36
C TYR A 427 11.73 3.48 -4.44
N GLU A 428 12.16 2.40 -5.08
CA GLU A 428 13.17 2.48 -6.16
C GLU A 428 12.66 3.36 -7.31
N SER A 429 13.56 4.09 -7.95
CA SER A 429 13.25 5.08 -9.01
C SER A 429 12.45 6.33 -8.57
N TYR A 430 12.05 6.45 -7.29
CA TYR A 430 11.42 7.68 -6.79
C TYR A 430 12.47 8.65 -6.26
N ALA A 431 12.27 9.94 -6.53
CA ALA A 431 13.19 11.00 -6.08
C ALA A 431 13.15 11.25 -4.56
N LYS A 432 12.06 10.87 -3.88
CA LYS A 432 11.89 11.10 -2.44
C LYS A 432 10.98 10.07 -1.79
N PRO A 433 11.04 9.89 -0.46
CA PRO A 433 10.10 9.06 0.28
C PRO A 433 8.65 9.57 0.15
N THR A 434 7.72 8.66 -0.11
CA THR A 434 6.29 8.97 -0.33
C THR A 434 5.38 7.93 0.32
N TYR A 435 4.10 8.26 0.42
CA TYR A 435 3.05 7.32 0.80
C TYR A 435 2.39 6.82 -0.49
N ILE A 436 2.52 5.54 -0.79
CA ILE A 436 1.96 4.96 -2.02
C ILE A 436 1.25 3.67 -1.67
N TRP A 437 0.02 3.54 -2.16
CA TRP A 437 -0.68 2.27 -2.28
C TRP A 437 -0.63 1.82 -3.73
N GLN A 438 0.00 0.67 -3.98
CA GLN A 438 0.07 0.00 -5.26
C GLN A 438 0.28 -1.49 -5.00
N SER A 439 -0.76 -2.28 -5.25
CA SER A 439 -0.79 -3.73 -5.00
C SER A 439 -0.38 -4.59 -6.20
N SER A 440 -0.30 -4.00 -7.39
CA SER A 440 0.10 -4.72 -8.61
C SER A 440 1.03 -3.89 -9.51
N SER A 441 1.80 -4.61 -10.34
CA SER A 441 2.48 -4.01 -11.50
C SER A 441 2.46 -4.96 -12.70
N ALA A 442 2.86 -4.41 -13.85
CA ALA A 442 3.02 -5.17 -15.08
C ALA A 442 4.38 -5.89 -15.19
N SER A 443 5.25 -5.81 -14.18
CA SER A 443 6.62 -6.35 -14.22
C SER A 443 6.88 -7.37 -13.11
N ASN A 444 7.73 -8.35 -13.37
CA ASN A 444 8.12 -9.36 -12.38
C ASN A 444 9.05 -8.83 -11.27
N ASP A 445 9.75 -7.71 -11.47
CA ASP A 445 10.64 -7.08 -10.49
C ASP A 445 9.90 -6.16 -9.51
N PHE A 446 8.62 -6.45 -9.31
CA PHE A 446 7.68 -5.58 -8.61
C PHE A 446 8.10 -5.32 -7.16
N GLU A 447 8.07 -4.04 -6.78
CA GLU A 447 8.17 -3.60 -5.39
C GLU A 447 6.77 -3.26 -4.87
N PRO A 448 6.13 -4.13 -4.06
CA PRO A 448 4.79 -3.89 -3.56
C PRO A 448 4.74 -2.72 -2.59
N LYS A 449 3.68 -1.90 -2.70
CA LYS A 449 3.53 -0.65 -1.95
C LYS A 449 2.23 -0.69 -1.14
N TYR A 450 2.35 -1.00 0.15
CA TYR A 450 1.19 -1.24 1.03
C TYR A 450 0.94 -0.12 2.04
N SER A 451 1.12 1.15 1.66
CA SER A 451 0.84 2.26 2.58
C SER A 451 -0.67 2.43 2.82
N LEU A 452 -1.11 2.26 4.07
CA LEU A 452 -2.51 2.44 4.48
C LEU A 452 -2.87 3.91 4.72
N THR A 453 -1.86 4.76 4.94
CA THR A 453 -2.00 6.20 5.18
C THR A 453 -2.87 6.93 4.15
N PRO A 454 -2.64 6.80 2.82
CA PRO A 454 -3.47 7.47 1.82
C PRO A 454 -4.92 6.97 1.82
N LEU A 455 -5.15 5.69 2.17
CA LEU A 455 -6.49 5.11 2.24
C LEU A 455 -7.27 5.65 3.44
N VAL A 456 -6.64 5.75 4.62
CA VAL A 456 -7.23 6.37 5.82
C VAL A 456 -7.50 7.85 5.56
N PHE A 457 -6.55 8.55 4.95
CA PHE A 457 -6.71 9.96 4.57
C PHE A 457 -7.90 10.13 3.62
N GLY A 458 -8.01 9.30 2.59
CA GLY A 458 -9.16 9.31 1.68
C GLY A 458 -10.48 9.06 2.40
N THR A 459 -10.55 8.10 3.32
CA THR A 459 -11.75 7.84 4.14
C THR A 459 -12.17 9.07 4.95
N LEU A 460 -11.21 9.73 5.59
CA LEU A 460 -11.46 10.96 6.36
C LEU A 460 -11.87 12.13 5.47
N LYS A 461 -11.19 12.31 4.33
CA LYS A 461 -11.50 13.34 3.32
C LYS A 461 -12.94 13.20 2.82
N ALA A 462 -13.36 11.99 2.48
CA ALA A 462 -14.72 11.70 2.05
C ALA A 462 -15.75 12.05 3.12
N ALA A 463 -15.54 11.55 4.34
CA ALA A 463 -16.45 11.81 5.46
C ALA A 463 -16.52 13.30 5.80
N PHE A 464 -15.39 14.02 5.80
CA PHE A 464 -15.34 15.45 6.07
C PHE A 464 -16.19 16.25 5.07
N TYR A 465 -16.00 16.05 3.76
CA TYR A 465 -16.77 16.78 2.75
C TYR A 465 -18.25 16.39 2.72
N ALA A 466 -18.57 15.12 2.98
CA ALA A 466 -19.96 14.68 3.14
C ALA A 466 -20.64 15.37 4.31
N MET A 467 -19.97 15.47 5.47
CA MET A 467 -20.53 16.13 6.65
C MET A 467 -20.66 17.64 6.49
N LEU A 468 -19.75 18.28 5.75
CA LEU A 468 -19.85 19.71 5.42
C LEU A 468 -21.18 20.04 4.71
N VAL A 469 -21.64 19.15 3.83
CA VAL A 469 -22.94 19.27 3.15
C VAL A 469 -24.09 18.79 4.04
N ALA A 470 -23.94 17.63 4.68
CA ALA A 470 -25.03 16.98 5.40
C ALA A 470 -25.43 17.69 6.69
N ILE A 471 -24.47 18.18 7.49
CA ILE A 471 -24.75 18.77 8.81
C ILE A 471 -25.64 20.01 8.69
N PRO A 472 -25.30 21.05 7.89
CA PRO A 472 -26.13 22.24 7.81
C PRO A 472 -27.54 21.93 7.30
N LEU A 473 -27.64 21.12 6.25
CA LEU A 473 -28.93 20.79 5.63
C LEU A 473 -29.83 19.97 6.57
N SER A 474 -29.27 18.95 7.22
CA SER A 474 -30.03 18.08 8.12
C SER A 474 -30.42 18.79 9.42
N LEU A 475 -29.52 19.54 10.05
CA LEU A 475 -29.81 20.23 11.31
C LEU A 475 -30.78 21.39 11.11
N MET A 476 -30.57 22.24 10.10
CA MET A 476 -31.49 23.35 9.83
C MET A 476 -32.86 22.82 9.41
N GLY A 477 -32.90 21.75 8.60
CA GLY A 477 -34.14 21.06 8.26
C GLY A 477 -34.85 20.50 9.49
N ALA A 478 -34.13 19.85 10.40
CA ALA A 478 -34.68 19.28 11.63
C ALA A 478 -35.22 20.35 12.58
N ILE A 479 -34.48 21.44 12.77
CA ILE A 479 -34.89 22.60 13.58
C ILE A 479 -36.19 23.19 13.03
N TYR A 480 -36.24 23.42 11.72
CA TYR A 480 -37.42 23.99 11.09
C TYR A 480 -38.63 23.05 11.19
N THR A 481 -38.44 21.76 10.88
CA THR A 481 -39.51 20.76 10.87
C THR A 481 -40.06 20.47 12.26
N ALA A 482 -39.20 20.39 13.28
CA ALA A 482 -39.62 20.05 14.64
C ALA A 482 -40.34 21.21 15.36
N TYR A 483 -39.98 22.47 15.06
CA TYR A 483 -40.38 23.61 15.89
C TYR A 483 -41.13 24.73 15.17
N PHE A 484 -40.84 25.00 13.90
CA PHE A 484 -41.44 26.11 13.15
C PHE A 484 -42.49 25.65 12.12
N MET A 485 -42.43 24.40 11.68
CA MET A 485 -43.31 23.86 10.65
C MET A 485 -44.71 23.56 11.17
N SER A 486 -45.74 23.87 10.36
CA SER A 486 -47.12 23.49 10.68
C SER A 486 -47.30 21.95 10.71
N PRO A 487 -48.19 21.42 11.59
CA PRO A 487 -48.43 19.97 11.66
C PRO A 487 -48.84 19.34 10.33
N LYS A 488 -49.60 20.07 9.50
CA LYS A 488 -50.04 19.59 8.19
C LYS A 488 -48.88 19.39 7.21
N MET A 489 -47.94 20.34 7.16
CA MET A 489 -46.78 20.23 6.27
C MET A 489 -45.79 19.15 6.76
N ARG A 490 -45.65 18.99 8.08
CA ARG A 490 -44.79 17.96 8.69
C ARG A 490 -45.18 16.53 8.30
N ILE A 491 -46.49 16.26 8.14
CA ILE A 491 -47.01 14.95 7.69
C ILE A 491 -46.43 14.53 6.35
N TYR A 492 -46.07 15.48 5.48
CA TYR A 492 -45.43 15.19 4.19
C TYR A 492 -43.91 15.30 4.26
N ALA A 493 -43.37 16.35 4.88
CA ALA A 493 -41.93 16.62 4.87
C ALA A 493 -41.09 15.54 5.55
N LYS A 494 -41.50 15.06 6.74
CA LYS A 494 -40.74 14.05 7.50
C LYS A 494 -40.66 12.72 6.73
N PRO A 495 -41.77 12.11 6.29
CA PRO A 495 -41.71 10.90 5.48
C PRO A 495 -40.91 11.05 4.18
N SER A 496 -40.97 12.20 3.50
CA SER A 496 -40.16 12.42 2.28
C SER A 496 -38.66 12.35 2.56
N ILE A 497 -38.19 12.93 3.66
CA ILE A 497 -36.77 12.88 4.04
C ILE A 497 -36.37 11.49 4.51
N GLU A 498 -37.26 10.76 5.19
CA GLU A 498 -37.00 9.37 5.59
C GLU A 498 -36.93 8.44 4.37
N ILE A 499 -37.83 8.60 3.39
CA ILE A 499 -37.83 7.85 2.12
C ILE A 499 -36.54 8.11 1.33
N MET A 500 -36.00 9.32 1.39
CA MET A 500 -34.70 9.65 0.79
C MET A 500 -33.57 8.75 1.29
N GLY A 501 -33.65 8.28 2.55
CA GLY A 501 -32.68 7.36 3.15
C GLY A 501 -32.80 5.91 2.68
N ALA A 502 -33.92 5.55 2.03
CA ALA A 502 -34.15 4.21 1.48
C ALA A 502 -33.54 4.02 0.09
N LEU A 503 -33.03 5.09 -0.54
CA LEU A 503 -32.39 5.01 -1.85
C LEU A 503 -31.11 4.15 -1.76
N PRO A 504 -30.94 3.14 -2.64
CA PRO A 504 -29.73 2.35 -2.69
C PRO A 504 -28.49 3.20 -2.98
N THR A 505 -27.46 3.09 -2.14
CA THR A 505 -26.24 3.90 -2.27
C THR A 505 -25.47 3.62 -3.57
N VAL A 506 -25.60 2.41 -4.12
CA VAL A 506 -25.07 2.05 -5.45
C VAL A 506 -25.70 2.92 -6.55
N ILE A 507 -27.01 3.17 -6.50
CA ILE A 507 -27.71 4.01 -7.49
C ILE A 507 -27.23 5.45 -7.36
N LEU A 508 -27.09 5.96 -6.13
CA LEU A 508 -26.56 7.29 -5.88
C LEU A 508 -25.11 7.44 -6.37
N GLY A 509 -24.26 6.44 -6.12
CA GLY A 509 -22.89 6.40 -6.61
C GLY A 509 -22.81 6.39 -8.13
N PHE A 510 -23.66 5.60 -8.78
CA PHE A 510 -23.74 5.53 -10.23
C PHE A 510 -24.18 6.87 -10.84
N LEU A 511 -25.25 7.47 -10.32
CA LEU A 511 -25.71 8.80 -10.74
C LEU A 511 -24.66 9.88 -10.47
N ALA A 512 -23.94 9.77 -9.35
CA ALA A 512 -22.88 10.69 -9.00
C ALA A 512 -21.73 10.64 -10.03
N GLY A 513 -21.28 9.44 -10.41
CA GLY A 513 -20.18 9.26 -11.36
C GLY A 513 -20.56 9.51 -12.82
N LEU A 514 -21.78 9.17 -13.24
CA LEU A 514 -22.21 9.24 -14.64
C LEU A 514 -22.87 10.56 -15.03
N TRP A 515 -23.58 11.21 -14.10
CA TRP A 515 -24.35 12.43 -14.38
C TRP A 515 -23.89 13.63 -13.57
N LEU A 516 -23.75 13.50 -12.24
CA LEU A 516 -23.40 14.63 -11.39
C LEU A 516 -21.97 15.13 -11.63
N ALA A 517 -21.01 14.22 -11.76
CA ALA A 517 -19.60 14.52 -12.04
C ALA A 517 -19.41 15.35 -13.33
N PRO A 518 -19.90 14.91 -14.51
CA PRO A 518 -19.82 15.73 -15.71
C PRO A 518 -20.63 17.03 -15.59
N PHE A 519 -21.80 17.01 -14.96
CA PHE A 519 -22.60 18.21 -14.77
C PHE A 519 -21.87 19.29 -13.96
N ILE A 520 -21.24 18.93 -12.84
CA ILE A 520 -20.45 19.85 -12.01
C ILE A 520 -19.19 20.31 -12.76
N GLU A 521 -18.55 19.42 -13.51
CA GLU A 521 -17.38 19.75 -14.31
C GLU A 521 -17.69 20.85 -15.35
N GLU A 522 -18.83 20.74 -16.04
CA GLU A 522 -19.28 21.73 -17.02
C GLU A 522 -19.78 23.03 -16.39
N ASN A 523 -20.32 22.97 -15.16
CA ASN A 523 -21.02 24.08 -14.52
C ASN A 523 -20.41 24.51 -13.18
N LEU A 524 -19.08 24.43 -13.04
CA LEU A 524 -18.40 24.61 -11.76
C LEU A 524 -18.64 26.00 -11.15
N ALA A 525 -18.53 27.09 -11.93
CA ALA A 525 -18.88 28.41 -11.42
C ALA A 525 -20.37 28.55 -11.10
N GLY A 526 -21.26 27.82 -11.77
CA GLY A 526 -22.69 27.79 -11.47
C GLY A 526 -22.95 27.27 -10.06
N LEU A 527 -22.22 26.24 -9.63
CA LEU A 527 -22.29 25.72 -8.27
C LEU A 527 -21.83 26.76 -7.22
N PHE A 528 -20.74 27.48 -7.48
CA PHE A 528 -20.29 28.55 -6.57
C PHE A 528 -21.23 29.76 -6.58
N ALA A 529 -21.75 30.13 -7.74
CA ALA A 529 -22.75 31.19 -7.88
C ALA A 529 -24.02 30.83 -7.11
N LEU A 530 -24.44 29.56 -7.11
CA LEU A 530 -25.60 29.08 -6.35
C LEU A 530 -25.47 29.40 -4.85
N LEU A 531 -24.29 29.20 -4.26
CA LEU A 531 -24.03 29.49 -2.84
C LEU A 531 -24.23 30.97 -2.48
N LEU A 532 -24.04 31.87 -3.44
CA LEU A 532 -24.21 33.32 -3.25
C LEU A 532 -25.62 33.79 -3.63
N VAL A 533 -26.11 33.37 -4.80
CA VAL A 533 -27.38 33.80 -5.38
C VAL A 533 -28.56 33.28 -4.59
N LEU A 534 -28.51 32.05 -4.06
CA LEU A 534 -29.64 31.47 -3.34
C LEU A 534 -29.96 32.23 -2.04
N PRO A 535 -29.01 32.50 -1.12
CA PRO A 535 -29.29 33.33 0.05
C PRO A 535 -29.82 34.72 -0.32
N MET A 536 -29.25 35.36 -1.34
CA MET A 536 -29.72 36.67 -1.81
C MET A 536 -31.15 36.60 -2.35
N GLY A 537 -31.47 35.57 -3.15
CA GLY A 537 -32.81 35.35 -3.69
C GLY A 537 -33.85 35.13 -2.60
N VAL A 538 -33.51 34.36 -1.57
CA VAL A 538 -34.36 34.15 -0.39
C VAL A 538 -34.56 35.46 0.39
N MET A 539 -33.50 36.25 0.60
CA MET A 539 -33.60 37.56 1.27
C MET A 539 -34.45 38.56 0.48
N LEU A 540 -34.28 38.62 -0.84
CA LEU A 540 -35.07 39.48 -1.72
C LEU A 540 -36.54 39.07 -1.73
N PHE A 541 -36.82 37.77 -1.75
CA PHE A 541 -38.19 37.27 -1.63
C PHE A 541 -38.81 37.62 -0.27
N ALA A 542 -38.08 37.41 0.83
CA ALA A 542 -38.54 37.76 2.16
C ALA A 542 -38.82 39.27 2.30
N PHE A 543 -37.96 40.12 1.73
CA PHE A 543 -38.19 41.56 1.65
C PHE A 543 -39.41 41.90 0.79
N GLY A 544 -39.59 41.23 -0.35
CA GLY A 544 -40.76 41.39 -1.21
C GLY A 544 -42.06 41.01 -0.50
N VAL A 545 -42.06 39.93 0.28
CA VAL A 545 -43.19 39.49 1.12
C VAL A 545 -43.53 40.54 2.19
N GLN A 546 -42.53 41.21 2.76
CA GLN A 546 -42.76 42.28 3.74
C GLN A 546 -43.43 43.53 3.13
N CYS A 547 -43.27 43.74 1.83
CA CYS A 547 -43.89 44.86 1.10
C CYS A 547 -45.30 44.54 0.57
N LEU A 548 -45.79 43.30 0.71
CA LEU A 548 -47.11 42.88 0.22
C LEU A 548 -48.25 43.36 1.15
N PRO A 549 -49.44 43.73 0.62
CA PRO A 549 -50.59 44.10 1.44
C PRO A 549 -51.04 42.94 2.35
N GLU A 550 -51.45 43.25 3.59
CA GLU A 550 -51.86 42.26 4.60
C GLU A 550 -52.95 41.28 4.11
N THR A 551 -53.81 41.73 3.19
CA THR A 551 -54.88 40.92 2.57
C THR A 551 -54.36 39.75 1.74
N MET A 552 -53.14 39.82 1.21
CA MET A 552 -52.50 38.72 0.49
C MET A 552 -51.73 37.80 1.43
N CYS A 553 -51.09 38.34 2.46
CA CYS A 553 -50.39 37.55 3.48
C CYS A 553 -51.34 36.65 4.29
N GLN A 554 -52.55 37.13 4.62
CA GLN A 554 -53.55 36.36 5.36
C GLN A 554 -54.14 35.16 4.58
N LYS A 555 -53.95 35.09 3.25
CA LYS A 555 -54.38 33.93 2.45
C LYS A 555 -53.43 32.74 2.59
N ILE A 556 -52.22 32.96 3.08
CA ILE A 556 -51.23 31.90 3.27
C ILE A 556 -51.48 31.25 4.64
N PRO A 557 -51.72 29.93 4.70
CA PRO A 557 -51.88 29.24 5.96
C PRO A 557 -50.61 29.36 6.83
N GLU A 558 -50.79 29.54 8.14
CA GLU A 558 -49.66 29.65 9.08
C GLU A 558 -48.72 28.43 9.00
N GLY A 559 -47.42 28.69 8.92
CA GLY A 559 -46.37 27.67 8.88
C GLY A 559 -46.24 26.92 7.55
N TRP A 560 -46.62 27.55 6.43
CA TRP A 560 -46.36 27.08 5.05
C TRP A 560 -45.16 27.79 4.39
N ASP A 561 -44.35 28.51 5.15
CA ASP A 561 -43.28 29.39 4.64
C ASP A 561 -42.25 28.65 3.78
N ALA A 562 -41.88 27.43 4.15
CA ALA A 562 -40.97 26.60 3.37
C ALA A 562 -41.52 26.25 1.97
N ALA A 563 -42.83 26.06 1.81
CA ALA A 563 -43.42 25.75 0.51
C ALA A 563 -43.35 26.95 -0.44
N MET A 564 -43.48 28.17 0.09
CA MET A 564 -43.35 29.41 -0.69
C MET A 564 -41.91 29.65 -1.17
N LEU A 565 -40.92 29.12 -0.45
CA LEU A 565 -39.52 29.22 -0.84
C LEU A 565 -39.13 28.24 -1.96
N ILE A 566 -39.91 27.19 -2.24
CA ILE A 566 -39.56 26.21 -3.28
C ILE A 566 -39.41 26.87 -4.67
N PRO A 567 -40.40 27.64 -5.18
CA PRO A 567 -40.23 28.34 -6.46
C PRO A 567 -39.07 29.33 -6.44
N VAL A 568 -38.83 30.01 -5.31
CA VAL A 568 -37.75 30.98 -5.15
C VAL A 568 -36.39 30.29 -5.26
N ILE A 569 -36.22 29.15 -4.62
CA ILE A 569 -35.00 28.33 -4.70
C ILE A 569 -34.78 27.84 -6.12
N MET A 570 -35.83 27.36 -6.80
CA MET A 570 -35.73 26.89 -8.19
C MET A 570 -35.35 28.02 -9.15
N ILE A 571 -35.98 29.19 -9.04
CA ILE A 571 -35.70 30.35 -9.88
C ILE A 571 -34.30 30.89 -9.60
N SER A 572 -33.93 31.03 -8.32
CA SER A 572 -32.59 31.51 -7.92
C SER A 572 -31.50 30.54 -8.40
N GLY A 573 -31.76 29.24 -8.33
CA GLY A 573 -30.85 28.22 -8.84
C GLY A 573 -30.72 28.28 -10.36
N TRP A 574 -31.83 28.31 -11.09
CA TRP A 574 -31.81 28.48 -12.54
C TRP A 574 -31.06 29.76 -12.95
N PHE A 575 -31.29 30.87 -12.25
CA PHE A 575 -30.59 32.13 -12.48
C PHE A 575 -29.09 32.01 -12.19
N ALA A 576 -28.68 31.34 -11.11
CA ALA A 576 -27.27 31.14 -10.75
C ALA A 576 -26.49 30.36 -11.81
N PHE A 577 -27.08 29.29 -12.37
CA PHE A 577 -26.46 28.53 -13.47
C PHE A 577 -26.52 29.27 -14.81
N SER A 578 -27.55 30.08 -15.05
CA SER A 578 -27.65 30.87 -16.28
C SER A 578 -26.64 32.01 -16.32
N ILE A 579 -26.38 32.66 -15.19
CA ILE A 579 -25.42 33.78 -15.09
C ILE A 579 -23.97 33.30 -14.99
N SER A 580 -23.71 32.04 -14.66
CA SER A 580 -22.33 31.57 -14.43
C SER A 580 -21.46 31.59 -15.67
N ILE A 581 -22.00 31.24 -16.84
CA ILE A 581 -21.26 31.23 -18.12
C ILE A 581 -20.72 32.64 -18.48
N PRO A 582 -21.56 33.70 -18.53
CA PRO A 582 -21.05 35.04 -18.78
C PRO A 582 -20.14 35.53 -17.64
N LEU A 583 -20.44 35.17 -16.39
CA LEU A 583 -19.61 35.53 -15.24
C LEU A 583 -18.20 34.92 -15.31
N GLU A 584 -18.06 33.66 -15.73
CA GLU A 584 -16.76 33.01 -15.91
C GLU A 584 -15.91 33.72 -16.97
N THR A 585 -16.55 34.05 -18.10
CA THR A 585 -15.87 34.71 -19.21
C THR A 585 -15.37 36.10 -18.81
N ILE A 586 -16.17 36.84 -18.03
CA ILE A 586 -15.83 38.19 -17.58
C ILE A 586 -14.76 38.18 -16.48
N LEU A 587 -14.86 37.28 -15.49
CA LEU A 587 -13.98 37.28 -14.31
C LEU A 587 -12.67 36.52 -14.52
N PHE A 588 -12.70 35.42 -15.27
CA PHE A 588 -11.58 34.47 -15.35
C PHE A 588 -10.96 34.38 -16.75
N HIS A 589 -11.49 35.14 -17.74
CA HIS A 589 -11.00 35.14 -19.13
C HIS A 589 -10.95 33.74 -19.77
N GLY A 590 -11.85 32.84 -19.35
CA GLY A 590 -11.86 31.43 -19.70
C GLY A 590 -12.76 30.64 -18.75
N THR A 591 -12.54 29.34 -18.62
CA THR A 591 -13.26 28.54 -17.62
C THR A 591 -12.63 28.71 -16.23
N LEU A 592 -13.44 28.61 -15.17
CA LEU A 592 -12.94 28.66 -13.79
C LEU A 592 -11.88 27.57 -13.53
N ARG A 593 -11.99 26.42 -14.20
CA ARG A 593 -11.06 25.29 -14.09
C ARG A 593 -9.68 25.64 -14.65
N ASP A 594 -9.64 26.24 -15.84
CA ASP A 594 -8.38 26.64 -16.47
C ASP A 594 -7.66 27.71 -15.66
N TRP A 595 -8.43 28.63 -15.07
CA TRP A 595 -7.90 29.65 -14.18
C TRP A 595 -7.28 29.03 -12.91
N PHE A 596 -7.96 28.10 -12.24
CA PHE A 596 -7.40 27.39 -11.07
C PHE A 596 -6.11 26.63 -11.42
N LYS A 597 -6.07 26.01 -12.60
CA LYS A 597 -4.88 25.29 -13.07
C LYS A 597 -3.70 26.23 -13.33
N THR A 598 -3.97 27.40 -13.92
CA THR A 598 -2.92 28.35 -14.33
C THR A 598 -2.38 29.15 -13.15
N GLU A 599 -3.26 29.67 -12.30
CA GLU A 599 -2.89 30.55 -11.18
C GLU A 599 -2.48 29.77 -9.92
N PHE A 600 -3.21 28.69 -9.59
CA PHE A 600 -3.00 27.93 -8.35
C PHE A 600 -2.35 26.57 -8.56
N GLY A 601 -2.16 26.14 -9.81
CA GLY A 601 -1.63 24.79 -10.11
C GLY A 601 -2.57 23.66 -9.70
N ILE A 602 -3.85 23.96 -9.41
CA ILE A 602 -4.82 22.97 -8.93
C ILE A 602 -5.54 22.36 -10.13
N GLY A 603 -5.28 21.09 -10.40
CA GLY A 603 -6.02 20.31 -11.39
C GLY A 603 -7.45 20.00 -10.94
N TYR A 604 -8.32 19.75 -11.91
CA TYR A 604 -9.69 19.29 -11.68
C TYR A 604 -9.87 17.88 -12.26
N ASP A 605 -10.11 16.91 -11.39
CA ASP A 605 -10.53 15.57 -11.78
C ASP A 605 -12.05 15.55 -11.90
N GLN A 606 -12.60 14.97 -12.98
CA GLN A 606 -14.06 14.84 -13.14
C GLN A 606 -14.71 14.12 -11.96
N ARG A 607 -14.06 13.05 -11.48
CA ARG A 607 -14.45 12.28 -10.29
C ARG A 607 -13.60 12.70 -9.11
N ASN A 608 -14.18 13.47 -8.19
CA ASN A 608 -13.44 14.15 -7.13
C ASN A 608 -14.20 14.17 -5.79
N ALA A 609 -13.55 14.74 -4.78
CA ALA A 609 -14.12 14.82 -3.43
C ALA A 609 -15.35 15.76 -3.32
N LEU A 610 -15.50 16.76 -4.19
CA LEU A 610 -16.69 17.61 -4.24
C LEU A 610 -17.94 16.82 -4.65
N VAL A 611 -17.85 16.04 -5.73
CA VAL A 611 -18.94 15.18 -6.21
C VAL A 611 -19.36 14.20 -5.10
N VAL A 612 -18.36 13.59 -4.45
CA VAL A 612 -18.59 12.66 -3.34
C VAL A 612 -19.22 13.37 -2.16
N GLY A 613 -18.73 14.54 -1.75
CA GLY A 613 -19.29 15.33 -0.65
C GLY A 613 -20.78 15.63 -0.86
N ILE A 614 -21.20 15.95 -2.09
CA ILE A 614 -22.60 16.20 -2.43
C ILE A 614 -23.42 14.90 -2.39
N ALA A 615 -23.00 13.86 -3.12
CA ALA A 615 -23.76 12.62 -3.25
C ALA A 615 -23.86 11.85 -1.92
N MET A 616 -22.74 11.75 -1.21
CA MET A 616 -22.64 11.10 0.09
C MET A 616 -23.28 11.93 1.19
N GLY A 617 -23.13 13.26 1.14
CA GLY A 617 -23.84 14.17 2.04
C GLY A 617 -25.35 13.98 1.93
N PHE A 618 -25.89 13.95 0.71
CA PHE A 618 -27.29 13.64 0.44
C PHE A 618 -27.73 12.30 1.04
N ALA A 619 -26.93 11.24 0.89
CA ALA A 619 -27.24 9.92 1.45
C ALA A 619 -27.26 9.89 2.99
N VAL A 620 -26.48 10.75 3.65
CA VAL A 620 -26.36 10.80 5.12
C VAL A 620 -27.41 11.72 5.77
N VAL A 621 -27.93 12.72 5.05
CA VAL A 621 -28.93 13.68 5.54
C VAL A 621 -30.12 13.02 6.26
N PRO A 622 -30.79 11.97 5.74
CA PRO A 622 -31.94 11.35 6.40
C PRO A 622 -31.63 10.82 7.78
N THR A 623 -30.42 10.29 7.96
CA THR A 623 -29.98 9.69 9.22
C THR A 623 -29.78 10.77 10.28
N ILE A 624 -29.09 11.86 9.94
CA ILE A 624 -28.87 12.98 10.87
C ILE A 624 -30.20 13.71 11.13
N PHE A 625 -30.97 13.99 10.08
CA PHE A 625 -32.23 14.73 10.18
C PHE A 625 -33.21 14.04 11.11
N SER A 626 -33.50 12.75 10.91
CA SER A 626 -34.56 12.05 11.65
C SER A 626 -34.24 11.99 13.15
N ILE A 627 -32.99 11.67 13.49
CA ILE A 627 -32.53 11.59 14.89
C ILE A 627 -32.49 12.98 15.53
N ALA A 628 -32.03 14.01 14.81
CA ALA A 628 -32.01 15.38 15.33
C ALA A 628 -33.42 15.96 15.51
N GLU A 629 -34.35 15.68 14.59
CA GLU A 629 -35.75 16.10 14.65
C GLU A 629 -36.45 15.47 15.85
N ASP A 630 -36.29 14.17 16.07
CA ASP A 630 -36.84 13.46 17.23
C ASP A 630 -36.25 14.01 18.54
N ALA A 631 -34.95 14.32 18.57
CA ALA A 631 -34.30 14.91 19.74
C ALA A 631 -34.86 16.29 20.10
N ILE A 632 -35.10 17.15 19.09
CA ILE A 632 -35.68 18.47 19.27
C ILE A 632 -37.15 18.36 19.69
N PHE A 633 -37.91 17.47 19.07
CA PHE A 633 -39.33 17.27 19.35
C PHE A 633 -39.59 16.64 20.74
N SER A 634 -38.62 15.90 21.27
CA SER A 634 -38.68 15.27 22.60
C SER A 634 -38.44 16.25 23.74
N VAL A 635 -38.05 17.50 23.46
CA VAL A 635 -37.88 18.52 24.51
C VAL A 635 -39.22 18.78 25.20
N PRO A 636 -39.28 18.71 26.55
CA PRO A 636 -40.54 18.88 27.28
C PRO A 636 -41.21 20.23 26.98
N LYS A 637 -42.50 20.18 26.59
CA LYS A 637 -43.27 21.38 26.20
C LYS A 637 -43.32 22.47 27.28
N HIS A 638 -43.25 22.10 28.57
CA HIS A 638 -43.30 23.07 29.67
C HIS A 638 -42.09 24.02 29.67
N LEU A 639 -40.91 23.57 29.21
CA LEU A 639 -39.73 24.42 29.07
C LEU A 639 -39.94 25.46 27.97
N THR A 640 -40.51 25.04 26.84
CA THR A 640 -40.84 25.90 25.71
C THR A 640 -41.90 26.94 26.08
N VAL A 641 -43.02 26.50 26.69
CA VAL A 641 -44.12 27.39 27.09
C VAL A 641 -43.67 28.34 28.19
N GLY A 642 -42.86 27.87 29.16
CA GLY A 642 -42.29 28.71 30.22
C GLY A 642 -41.41 29.83 29.66
N SER A 643 -40.53 29.52 28.70
CA SER A 643 -39.69 30.52 28.02
C SER A 643 -40.53 31.57 27.27
N LEU A 644 -41.54 31.13 26.51
CA LEU A 644 -42.44 32.02 25.79
C LEU A 644 -43.26 32.92 26.74
N ALA A 645 -43.71 32.37 27.88
CA ALA A 645 -44.45 33.12 28.90
C ALA A 645 -43.61 34.22 29.56
N LEU A 646 -42.28 34.06 29.60
CA LEU A 646 -41.33 35.09 30.06
C LEU A 646 -41.04 36.16 29.00
N GLY A 647 -41.74 36.15 27.86
CA GLY A 647 -41.59 37.13 26.78
C GLY A 647 -40.46 36.83 25.79
N ALA A 648 -39.86 35.64 25.85
CA ALA A 648 -38.86 35.23 24.86
C ALA A 648 -39.50 35.00 23.49
N THR A 649 -38.80 35.35 22.41
CA THR A 649 -39.26 35.04 21.05
C THR A 649 -39.13 33.54 20.75
N PRO A 650 -39.86 33.00 19.74
CA PRO A 650 -39.69 31.61 19.31
C PRO A 650 -38.25 31.27 18.93
N TRP A 651 -37.53 32.19 18.28
CA TRP A 651 -36.11 32.04 17.94
C TRP A 651 -35.20 32.02 19.18
N GLN A 652 -35.45 32.90 20.15
CA GLN A 652 -34.71 32.92 21.41
C GLN A 652 -34.94 31.63 22.21
N THR A 653 -36.18 31.15 22.29
CA THR A 653 -36.54 29.88 22.94
C THR A 653 -35.88 28.70 22.24
N MET A 654 -35.89 28.67 20.90
CA MET A 654 -35.20 27.64 20.12
C MET A 654 -33.71 27.56 20.46
N ILE A 655 -32.98 28.69 20.37
CA ILE A 655 -31.54 28.70 20.59
C ILE A 655 -31.17 28.42 22.05
N ARG A 656 -31.83 29.07 23.00
CA ARG A 656 -31.39 29.10 24.41
C ARG A 656 -31.94 27.96 25.24
N VAL A 657 -33.06 27.38 24.85
CA VAL A 657 -33.75 26.33 25.63
C VAL A 657 -33.77 25.02 24.86
N VAL A 658 -34.35 25.02 23.66
CA VAL A 658 -34.62 23.78 22.92
C VAL A 658 -33.33 23.15 22.40
N LEU A 659 -32.48 23.88 21.67
CA LEU A 659 -31.21 23.36 21.15
C LEU A 659 -30.26 22.94 22.26
N LEU A 660 -30.24 23.70 23.37
CA LEU A 660 -29.41 23.37 24.51
C LEU A 660 -29.83 22.03 25.13
N THR A 661 -31.14 21.83 25.34
CA THR A 661 -31.71 20.61 25.91
C THR A 661 -31.58 19.42 24.96
N ALA A 662 -31.77 19.64 23.64
CA ALA A 662 -31.65 18.62 22.61
C ALA A 662 -30.20 18.31 22.18
N SER A 663 -29.22 19.08 22.66
CA SER A 663 -27.81 18.97 22.23
C SER A 663 -27.19 17.58 22.35
N PRO A 664 -27.49 16.73 23.37
CA PRO A 664 -26.94 15.38 23.40
C PRO A 664 -27.48 14.52 22.24
N GLY A 665 -28.76 14.68 21.89
CA GLY A 665 -29.40 13.95 20.79
C GLY A 665 -28.93 14.42 19.42
N ILE A 666 -28.78 15.74 19.22
CA ILE A 666 -28.21 16.33 18.00
C ILE A 666 -26.77 15.85 17.78
N PHE A 667 -25.94 15.88 18.82
CA PHE A 667 -24.56 15.38 18.73
C PHE A 667 -24.53 13.90 18.33
N SER A 668 -25.43 13.08 18.91
CA SER A 668 -25.57 11.67 18.56
C SER A 668 -25.96 11.48 17.09
N ALA A 669 -26.89 12.29 16.59
CA ALA A 669 -27.31 12.27 15.19
C ALA A 669 -26.14 12.52 14.23
N ILE A 670 -25.34 13.56 14.51
CA ILE A 670 -24.15 13.90 13.71
C ILE A 670 -23.12 12.77 13.74
N MET A 671 -22.85 12.20 14.91
CA MET A 671 -21.87 11.13 15.04
C MET A 671 -22.28 9.83 14.33
N ILE A 672 -23.57 9.45 14.42
CA ILE A 672 -24.10 8.30 13.68
C ILE A 672 -24.01 8.56 12.16
N GLY A 673 -24.32 9.77 11.71
CA GLY A 673 -24.13 10.19 10.32
C GLY A 673 -22.68 10.11 9.86
N PHE A 674 -21.74 10.58 10.69
CA PHE A 674 -20.30 10.49 10.43
C PHE A 674 -19.82 9.03 10.35
N GLY A 675 -20.26 8.16 11.25
CA GLY A 675 -19.94 6.73 11.23
C GLY A 675 -20.42 6.06 9.93
N ARG A 676 -21.64 6.37 9.49
CA ARG A 676 -22.17 5.93 8.19
C ARG A 676 -21.34 6.45 7.02
N ALA A 677 -20.93 7.72 7.08
CA ALA A 677 -20.09 8.34 6.07
C ALA A 677 -18.73 7.63 5.95
N VAL A 678 -18.03 7.41 7.05
CA VAL A 678 -16.73 6.72 7.08
C VAL A 678 -16.80 5.31 6.46
N GLY A 679 -17.92 4.62 6.66
CA GLY A 679 -18.17 3.29 6.10
C GLY A 679 -18.76 3.27 4.68
N GLU A 680 -18.94 4.41 4.02
CA GLU A 680 -19.55 4.47 2.70
C GLU A 680 -18.60 3.88 1.64
N THR A 681 -19.06 2.80 1.01
CA THR A 681 -18.26 2.05 0.03
C THR A 681 -18.63 2.41 -1.41
N MET A 682 -19.93 2.44 -1.73
CA MET A 682 -20.40 2.39 -3.11
C MET A 682 -20.40 3.74 -3.79
N ILE A 683 -20.83 4.80 -3.08
CA ILE A 683 -20.75 6.17 -3.61
C ILE A 683 -19.30 6.53 -3.90
N VAL A 684 -18.41 6.23 -2.96
CA VAL A 684 -16.99 6.54 -3.07
C VAL A 684 -16.36 5.78 -4.23
N LEU A 685 -16.61 4.46 -4.32
CA LEU A 685 -16.06 3.61 -5.38
C LEU A 685 -16.40 4.13 -6.78
N MET A 686 -17.61 4.66 -6.97
CA MET A 686 -18.09 5.11 -8.27
C MET A 686 -17.72 6.57 -8.59
N ALA A 687 -17.60 7.44 -7.57
CA ALA A 687 -17.50 8.89 -7.75
C ALA A 687 -16.12 9.51 -7.47
N THR A 688 -15.14 8.78 -6.92
CA THR A 688 -13.83 9.34 -6.52
C THR A 688 -12.69 9.19 -7.53
N GLY A 689 -12.88 8.39 -8.59
CA GLY A 689 -11.78 8.04 -9.50
C GLY A 689 -10.77 7.04 -8.92
N ASN A 690 -10.86 6.72 -7.61
CA ASN A 690 -10.09 5.71 -6.91
C ASN A 690 -8.56 5.88 -6.99
N THR A 691 -8.08 7.12 -6.94
CA THR A 691 -6.64 7.46 -6.91
C THR A 691 -6.18 7.74 -5.47
N PRO A 692 -5.16 7.04 -4.92
CA PRO A 692 -4.72 7.20 -3.54
C PRO A 692 -3.82 8.44 -3.34
N VAL A 693 -4.35 9.62 -3.69
CA VAL A 693 -3.65 10.91 -3.57
C VAL A 693 -3.96 11.56 -2.21
N MET A 694 -2.92 12.10 -1.56
CA MET A 694 -3.06 12.79 -0.26
C MET A 694 -3.03 14.31 -0.41
N ASP A 695 -4.05 14.85 -1.07
CA ASP A 695 -4.27 16.29 -1.21
C ASP A 695 -5.64 16.65 -0.62
N LEU A 696 -5.73 17.76 0.11
CA LEU A 696 -6.98 18.24 0.68
C LEU A 696 -7.90 18.90 -0.36
N SER A 697 -7.42 19.23 -1.55
CA SER A 697 -8.22 19.82 -2.63
C SER A 697 -9.52 19.05 -2.87
N VAL A 698 -10.63 19.79 -2.90
CA VAL A 698 -11.97 19.29 -3.23
C VAL A 698 -12.07 18.78 -4.68
N PHE A 699 -11.19 19.25 -5.56
CA PHE A 699 -11.22 18.97 -6.99
C PHE A 699 -10.42 17.74 -7.41
N GLN A 700 -9.77 17.07 -6.46
CA GLN A 700 -9.01 15.84 -6.72
C GLN A 700 -9.74 14.60 -6.20
N GLY A 701 -9.45 13.47 -6.84
CA GLY A 701 -9.87 12.14 -6.41
C GLY A 701 -9.33 11.71 -5.04
N MET A 702 -9.74 10.51 -4.62
CA MET A 702 -9.25 9.83 -3.42
C MET A 702 -9.52 8.33 -3.50
N ARG A 703 -8.83 7.52 -2.71
CA ARG A 703 -9.12 6.09 -2.50
C ARG A 703 -9.39 5.90 -1.01
N THR A 704 -10.52 5.31 -0.63
CA THR A 704 -10.85 5.03 0.78
C THR A 704 -10.52 3.59 1.14
N LEU A 705 -10.41 3.30 2.45
CA LEU A 705 -10.24 1.91 2.93
C LEU A 705 -11.35 0.99 2.41
N ALA A 706 -12.61 1.42 2.51
CA ALA A 706 -13.76 0.61 2.11
C ALA A 706 -13.78 0.32 0.60
N ALA A 707 -13.55 1.34 -0.23
CA ALA A 707 -13.48 1.17 -1.68
C ALA A 707 -12.28 0.29 -2.07
N ASN A 708 -11.14 0.44 -1.39
CA ASN A 708 -9.96 -0.37 -1.65
C ASN A 708 -10.18 -1.86 -1.40
N ILE A 709 -10.78 -2.20 -0.26
CA ILE A 709 -11.15 -3.57 0.10
C ILE A 709 -12.12 -4.14 -0.94
N ALA A 710 -13.15 -3.38 -1.32
CA ALA A 710 -14.18 -3.84 -2.25
C ALA A 710 -13.62 -4.14 -3.67
N VAL A 711 -12.63 -3.37 -4.12
CA VAL A 711 -12.02 -3.54 -5.46
C VAL A 711 -10.99 -4.67 -5.47
N GLU A 712 -10.10 -4.70 -4.48
CA GLU A 712 -8.90 -5.54 -4.56
C GLU A 712 -9.08 -6.92 -3.91
N MET A 713 -10.04 -7.08 -2.99
CA MET A 713 -10.26 -8.36 -2.31
C MET A 713 -10.67 -9.49 -3.28
N PRO A 714 -11.55 -9.27 -4.28
CA PRO A 714 -11.87 -10.31 -5.26
C PRO A 714 -10.70 -10.70 -6.17
N GLU A 715 -9.70 -9.83 -6.34
CA GLU A 715 -8.56 -10.03 -7.23
C GLU A 715 -7.32 -10.59 -6.51
N SER A 716 -7.29 -10.50 -5.17
CA SER A 716 -6.17 -10.98 -4.36
C SER A 716 -6.15 -12.50 -4.19
N GLU A 717 -4.98 -13.11 -4.37
CA GLU A 717 -4.77 -14.53 -4.08
C GLU A 717 -4.94 -14.81 -2.57
N VAL A 718 -5.67 -15.87 -2.24
CA VAL A 718 -5.92 -16.27 -0.84
C VAL A 718 -4.59 -16.56 -0.13
N ASP A 719 -4.48 -16.12 1.13
CA ASP A 719 -3.28 -16.22 1.98
C ASP A 719 -2.04 -15.43 1.52
N SER A 720 -2.11 -14.71 0.39
CA SER A 720 -1.04 -13.80 -0.03
C SER A 720 -0.84 -12.64 0.95
N THR A 721 0.34 -12.00 0.90
CA THR A 721 0.63 -10.77 1.65
C THR A 721 -0.41 -9.69 1.35
N HIS A 722 -0.76 -9.49 0.08
CA HIS A 722 -1.77 -8.51 -0.35
C HIS A 722 -3.13 -8.79 0.28
N TYR A 723 -3.60 -10.04 0.22
CA TYR A 723 -4.86 -10.47 0.84
C TYR A 723 -4.89 -10.14 2.34
N ARG A 724 -3.85 -10.53 3.09
CA ARG A 724 -3.78 -10.25 4.54
C ARG A 724 -3.72 -8.75 4.84
N VAL A 725 -3.04 -7.94 4.00
CA VAL A 725 -3.02 -6.48 4.16
C VAL A 725 -4.40 -5.85 3.91
N LEU A 726 -5.22 -6.39 3.00
CA LEU A 726 -6.61 -5.94 2.84
C LEU A 726 -7.46 -6.26 4.07
N PHE A 727 -7.23 -7.42 4.71
CA PHE A 727 -7.83 -7.74 6.02
C PHE A 727 -7.35 -6.81 7.13
N LEU A 728 -6.09 -6.40 7.11
CA LEU A 728 -5.58 -5.37 8.01
C LEU A 728 -6.23 -4.01 7.75
N ALA A 729 -6.46 -3.63 6.50
CA ALA A 729 -7.21 -2.43 6.16
C ALA A 729 -8.65 -2.48 6.72
N ALA A 730 -9.30 -3.66 6.65
CA ALA A 730 -10.60 -3.91 7.26
C ALA A 730 -10.55 -3.81 8.79
N LEU A 731 -9.51 -4.36 9.44
CA LEU A 731 -9.28 -4.24 10.88
C LEU A 731 -9.06 -2.77 11.30
N VAL A 732 -8.31 -1.99 10.52
CA VAL A 732 -8.12 -0.55 10.74
C VAL A 732 -9.45 0.19 10.64
N LEU A 733 -10.25 -0.08 9.61
CA LEU A 733 -11.58 0.52 9.45
C LEU A 733 -12.53 0.15 10.60
N PHE A 734 -12.49 -1.12 11.03
CA PHE A 734 -13.25 -1.60 12.19
C PHE A 734 -12.82 -0.91 13.48
N MET A 735 -11.52 -0.84 13.75
CA MET A 735 -10.99 -0.16 14.94
C MET A 735 -11.32 1.32 14.94
N PHE A 736 -11.22 1.98 13.78
CA PHE A 736 -11.59 3.36 13.62
C PHE A 736 -13.07 3.59 13.93
N THR A 737 -13.97 2.83 13.30
CA THR A 737 -15.42 2.96 13.54
C THR A 737 -15.79 2.63 14.99
N PHE A 738 -15.17 1.61 15.59
CA PHE A 738 -15.36 1.27 16.99
C PHE A 738 -14.94 2.40 17.93
N VAL A 739 -13.76 2.99 17.74
CA VAL A 739 -13.25 4.11 18.55
C VAL A 739 -14.16 5.33 18.42
N PHE A 740 -14.54 5.72 17.20
CA PHE A 740 -15.40 6.89 16.98
C PHE A 740 -16.80 6.70 17.56
N ASN A 741 -17.41 5.51 17.39
CA ASN A 741 -18.71 5.20 17.98
C ASN A 741 -18.64 5.19 19.51
N THR A 742 -17.56 4.65 20.09
CA THR A 742 -17.35 4.66 21.54
C THR A 742 -17.19 6.09 22.06
N LEU A 743 -16.38 6.92 21.40
CA LEU A 743 -16.23 8.33 21.75
C LEU A 743 -17.55 9.09 21.64
N ALA A 744 -18.35 8.83 20.62
CA ALA A 744 -19.68 9.42 20.46
C ALA A 744 -20.58 9.11 21.65
N GLU A 745 -20.59 7.85 22.09
CA GLU A 745 -21.39 7.40 23.24
C GLU A 745 -20.91 8.04 24.55
N VAL A 746 -19.60 8.10 24.78
CA VAL A 746 -19.00 8.72 25.97
C VAL A 746 -19.36 10.22 26.04
N VAL A 747 -19.26 10.94 24.92
CA VAL A 747 -19.63 12.37 24.87
C VAL A 747 -21.13 12.54 25.10
N ARG A 748 -21.97 11.68 24.51
CA ARG A 748 -23.43 11.71 24.70
C ARG A 748 -23.81 11.55 26.17
N GLN A 749 -23.20 10.59 26.88
CA GLN A 749 -23.47 10.36 28.30
C GLN A 749 -23.09 11.58 29.15
N ARG A 750 -21.89 12.14 28.93
CA ARG A 750 -21.44 13.36 29.63
C ARG A 750 -22.37 14.56 29.41
N LEU A 751 -22.82 14.77 28.17
CA LEU A 751 -23.75 15.86 27.86
C LEU A 751 -25.11 15.64 28.52
N ARG A 752 -25.62 14.40 28.53
CA ARG A 752 -26.88 14.07 29.20
C ARG A 752 -26.80 14.30 30.70
N GLU A 753 -25.73 13.87 31.36
CA GLU A 753 -25.53 14.12 32.80
C GLU A 753 -25.50 15.62 33.10
N LYS A 754 -24.71 16.39 32.35
CA LYS A 754 -24.56 17.84 32.53
C LYS A 754 -25.88 18.60 32.39
N TYR A 755 -26.77 18.16 31.50
CA TYR A 755 -28.04 18.84 31.22
C TYR A 755 -29.26 18.15 31.85
N SER A 756 -29.09 17.02 32.54
CA SER A 756 -30.18 16.34 33.26
C SER A 756 -30.67 17.10 34.49
N SER A 757 -29.90 18.09 34.96
CA SER A 757 -30.24 18.96 36.08
C SER A 757 -30.94 20.27 35.68
N LEU A 758 -31.14 20.50 34.37
CA LEU A 758 -31.96 21.58 33.82
C LEU A 758 -33.37 21.05 33.53
#